data_AF-A0AAE4U3D4-F1
#
_entry.id   AF-A0AAE4U3D4-F1
#
_cell.length_a   1.000
_cell.length_b   1.000
_cell.length_c   1.000
_cell.angle_alpha   90.00
_cell.angle_beta   90.00
_cell.angle_gamma   90.00
#
_symmetry.space_group_name_H-M   'P 1'
#
loop_
_entity.id
_entity.type
_entity.pdbx_description
1 polymer ?
#
loop_
_entity_poly.entity_id
_entity_poly.type
_entity_poly.pdbx_seq_one_letter_code
_entity_poly.pdbx_strand_id
1 'polypeptide(L)'
;MTLRSTGRDAAVDAAVGAVVTALLLAGVARPGFPLLRDWVATPTPPLSDAALGLGESAARAVPQDVAVVWATRALQAVGLPVWPLTGVLTAVFCIWLAVAAGALVRRVLPGDAAAGLSGLWLRLPAVVGAVWNPFVVERLLQGHWSVLAGTAAVMSMPVLLASSGALGGALGGALGGALGGAPGRRRVAAACAALAAAGLTPTGWVLAVVAAAVSLVSGGAGGGDSAGDSAGPAARPGRRVCAALALVATAVVTALPWLLATALAPAGTGTAPAAGTGVSAFAARAEPGIGTLGSVVALGGIWNSEAVPPSRATWWSAVALVLLLVVWVVAARGVWRAHRDPVVRATVPLAVGTWLLVAAAATGPGLAALDAVVAAVPGAGLLRDTQKFVALALPATVLALAFAARELAGRIRPAGAGLLLTAVAVAAVPDAPRALWDQLRPVTYGQDWEQVARIVDGRPGDLLVLPAGSFRSTPLWAGGAAVLDPAPRLLDTRVLVPGDLVVGGAAGDDAAAVPGEGDRARRATAALLRGDDPSVLAGLGVRWVLDERTSAGPRGRSARTLAGTPPESTTTRFTGSELVLHELAAPNGPGGADARWEATAEPAAPASARGWVLAAHALWLLTLVLALVVASVSTATTTARRDAYAAEGPVSRPGR
;
A
#
# COMPACT_ATOMS: atom_id res chain seq x y z
N MET A 1 31.92 16.44 -7.17
CA MET A 1 30.45 16.41 -7.40
C MET A 1 29.76 17.12 -6.23
N THR A 2 29.30 18.36 -6.43
CA THR A 2 28.78 19.21 -5.33
C THR A 2 27.34 18.81 -4.97
N LEU A 3 26.92 18.99 -3.72
CA LEU A 3 25.54 18.73 -3.22
C LEU A 3 24.43 19.37 -4.09
N ARG A 4 24.76 20.44 -4.83
CA ARG A 4 23.87 21.08 -5.82
C ARG A 4 23.55 20.19 -7.03
N SER A 5 24.48 19.34 -7.47
CA SER A 5 24.27 18.42 -8.61
C SER A 5 23.29 17.29 -8.27
N THR A 6 23.39 16.72 -7.06
CA THR A 6 22.47 15.65 -6.60
C THR A 6 21.03 16.13 -6.41
N GLY A 7 20.83 17.38 -5.98
CA GLY A 7 19.49 17.96 -5.87
C GLY A 7 18.83 18.18 -7.22
N ARG A 8 19.59 18.67 -8.22
CA ARG A 8 19.10 18.84 -9.59
C ARG A 8 18.71 17.51 -10.22
N ASP A 9 19.52 16.46 -10.06
CA ASP A 9 19.22 15.16 -10.63
C ASP A 9 17.97 14.50 -10.04
N ALA A 10 17.75 14.65 -8.73
CA ALA A 10 16.54 14.18 -8.06
C ALA A 10 15.29 14.97 -8.50
N ALA A 11 15.41 16.29 -8.71
CA ALA A 11 14.33 17.10 -9.24
C ALA A 11 13.94 16.69 -10.67
N VAL A 12 14.93 16.31 -11.50
CA VAL A 12 14.67 15.78 -12.84
C VAL A 12 13.97 14.42 -12.79
N ASP A 13 14.38 13.50 -11.90
CA ASP A 13 13.66 12.23 -11.72
C ASP A 13 12.22 12.48 -11.26
N ALA A 14 12.01 13.43 -10.35
CA ALA A 14 10.69 13.81 -9.86
C ALA A 14 9.84 14.38 -10.98
N ALA A 15 10.41 15.22 -11.87
CA ALA A 15 9.70 15.77 -13.02
C ALA A 15 9.29 14.68 -14.02
N VAL A 16 10.21 13.75 -14.35
CA VAL A 16 9.89 12.59 -15.21
C VAL A 16 8.82 11.71 -14.56
N GLY A 17 8.99 11.39 -13.28
CA GLY A 17 8.03 10.63 -12.49
C GLY A 17 6.66 11.29 -12.45
N ALA A 18 6.60 12.62 -12.31
CA ALA A 18 5.37 13.39 -12.32
C ALA A 18 4.67 13.33 -13.69
N VAL A 19 5.41 13.42 -14.80
CA VAL A 19 4.84 13.25 -16.14
C VAL A 19 4.27 11.85 -16.34
N VAL A 20 5.02 10.81 -16.01
CA VAL A 20 4.56 9.40 -16.11
C VAL A 20 3.34 9.17 -15.22
N THR A 21 3.37 9.67 -13.99
CA THR A 21 2.26 9.56 -13.03
C THR A 21 1.02 10.29 -13.52
N ALA A 22 1.16 11.52 -14.05
CA ALA A 22 0.05 12.28 -14.61
C ALA A 22 -0.57 11.56 -15.80
N LEU A 23 0.25 10.93 -16.66
CA LEU A 23 -0.25 10.10 -17.75
C LEU A 23 -1.04 8.90 -17.23
N LEU A 24 -0.57 8.17 -16.21
CA LEU A 24 -1.29 7.00 -15.69
C LEU A 24 -2.56 7.38 -14.91
N LEU A 25 -2.53 8.47 -14.14
CA LEU A 25 -3.60 8.86 -13.21
C LEU A 25 -4.55 9.94 -13.76
N ALA A 26 -4.48 10.29 -15.05
CA ALA A 26 -5.31 11.33 -15.64
C ALA A 26 -6.83 11.11 -15.43
N GLY A 27 -7.28 9.85 -15.37
CA GLY A 27 -8.68 9.50 -15.07
C GLY A 27 -9.16 9.98 -13.69
N VAL A 28 -8.28 9.90 -12.68
CA VAL A 28 -8.56 10.28 -11.28
C VAL A 28 -8.46 11.79 -11.05
N ALA A 29 -7.92 12.55 -12.00
CA ALA A 29 -7.83 14.01 -11.89
C ALA A 29 -9.19 14.73 -12.03
N ARG A 30 -10.24 13.99 -12.42
CA ARG A 30 -11.61 14.52 -12.54
C ARG A 30 -12.25 14.71 -11.15
N PRO A 31 -13.11 15.72 -10.95
CA PRO A 31 -13.88 15.86 -9.71
C PRO A 31 -14.67 14.59 -9.40
N GLY A 32 -14.67 14.20 -8.12
CA GLY A 32 -15.35 13.00 -7.64
C GLY A 32 -14.41 12.09 -6.86
N PHE A 33 -14.96 11.01 -6.31
CA PHE A 33 -14.23 10.07 -5.46
C PHE A 33 -13.91 8.80 -6.24
N PRO A 34 -12.66 8.31 -6.21
CA PRO A 34 -12.34 7.00 -6.77
C PRO A 34 -13.19 5.90 -6.14
N LEU A 35 -13.84 5.12 -7.00
CA LEU A 35 -14.66 3.96 -6.63
C LEU A 35 -14.38 2.81 -7.60
N LEU A 36 -13.40 1.97 -7.27
CA LEU A 36 -12.98 0.84 -8.08
C LEU A 36 -12.44 -0.28 -7.18
N ARG A 37 -13.13 -1.43 -7.12
CA ARG A 37 -12.73 -2.59 -6.31
C ARG A 37 -12.41 -2.18 -4.87
N ASP A 38 -11.15 -2.26 -4.45
CA ASP A 38 -10.74 -1.95 -3.08
C ASP A 38 -10.52 -0.44 -2.85
N TRP A 39 -10.51 0.37 -3.92
CA TRP A 39 -10.41 1.82 -3.83
C TRP A 39 -11.80 2.42 -3.65
N VAL A 40 -12.18 2.64 -2.40
CA VAL A 40 -13.43 3.32 -2.02
C VAL A 40 -13.09 4.57 -1.24
N ALA A 41 -13.12 5.73 -1.92
CA ALA A 41 -13.00 7.04 -1.29
C ALA A 41 -14.39 7.64 -1.07
N THR A 42 -14.58 8.33 0.06
CA THR A 42 -15.87 8.90 0.47
C THR A 42 -15.70 10.35 0.93
N PRO A 43 -16.74 11.19 0.82
CA PRO A 43 -16.66 12.62 1.19
C PRO A 43 -16.48 12.86 2.69
N THR A 44 -17.12 12.06 3.52
CA THR A 44 -17.20 12.23 4.98
C THR A 44 -17.06 10.88 5.68
N PRO A 45 -15.89 10.22 5.62
CA PRO A 45 -15.71 8.93 6.25
C PRO A 45 -15.84 9.02 7.79
N PRO A 46 -16.65 8.14 8.41
CA PRO A 46 -16.81 8.12 9.87
C PRO A 46 -15.58 7.51 10.56
N LEU A 47 -15.37 7.86 11.83
CA LEU A 47 -14.34 7.23 12.69
C LEU A 47 -14.95 6.05 13.46
N SER A 48 -15.41 5.05 12.70
CA SER A 48 -16.10 3.87 13.19
C SER A 48 -15.16 2.84 13.82
N ASP A 49 -15.71 1.87 14.56
CA ASP A 49 -14.94 0.70 15.05
C ASP A 49 -14.29 -0.08 13.89
N ALA A 50 -14.97 -0.16 12.74
CA ALA A 50 -14.44 -0.79 11.54
C ALA A 50 -13.21 -0.04 10.99
N ALA A 51 -13.23 1.30 10.95
CA ALA A 51 -12.08 2.10 10.53
C ALA A 51 -10.87 1.91 11.47
N LEU A 52 -11.12 1.69 12.77
CA LEU A 52 -10.10 1.38 13.76
C LEU A 52 -9.61 -0.08 13.70
N GLY A 53 -10.24 -0.94 12.90
CA GLY A 53 -9.98 -2.39 12.88
C GLY A 53 -10.44 -3.12 14.13
N LEU A 54 -11.38 -2.54 14.89
CA LEU A 54 -12.02 -3.12 16.07
C LEU A 54 -13.36 -3.80 15.75
N GLY A 55 -13.76 -3.82 14.47
CA GLY A 55 -14.93 -4.57 14.01
C GLY A 55 -14.62 -6.06 13.78
N GLU A 56 -15.60 -6.79 13.25
CA GLU A 56 -15.49 -8.23 12.94
C GLU A 56 -14.52 -8.55 11.78
N SER A 57 -14.23 -7.57 10.91
CA SER A 57 -13.32 -7.76 9.79
C SER A 57 -11.85 -7.57 10.20
N ALA A 58 -10.95 -8.32 9.58
CA ALA A 58 -9.51 -8.16 9.80
C ALA A 58 -9.04 -6.72 9.54
N ALA A 59 -8.10 -6.23 10.35
CA ALA A 59 -7.53 -4.87 10.31
C ALA A 59 -6.60 -4.60 9.09
N ARG A 60 -7.05 -4.94 7.88
CA ARG A 60 -6.25 -4.91 6.64
C ARG A 60 -5.99 -3.50 6.12
N ALA A 61 -6.84 -2.54 6.47
CA ALA A 61 -6.73 -1.13 6.09
C ALA A 61 -6.34 -0.23 7.28
N VAL A 62 -5.78 -0.78 8.35
CA VAL A 62 -5.31 -0.02 9.51
C VAL A 62 -3.79 0.19 9.39
N PRO A 63 -3.27 1.43 9.47
CA PRO A 63 -3.92 2.70 9.82
C PRO A 63 -4.48 3.52 8.63
N GLN A 64 -4.46 3.01 7.40
CA GLN A 64 -4.92 3.73 6.19
C GLN A 64 -6.26 4.46 6.39
N ASP A 65 -7.31 3.75 6.84
CA ASP A 65 -8.66 4.32 6.86
C ASP A 65 -8.77 5.46 7.88
N VAL A 66 -8.15 5.32 9.07
CA VAL A 66 -8.04 6.42 10.06
C VAL A 66 -7.21 7.59 9.53
N ALA A 67 -6.11 7.31 8.82
CA ALA A 67 -5.29 8.37 8.22
C ALA A 67 -6.08 9.16 7.16
N VAL A 68 -6.91 8.50 6.35
CA VAL A 68 -7.81 9.14 5.39
C VAL A 68 -8.88 9.95 6.11
N VAL A 69 -9.47 9.46 7.21
CA VAL A 69 -10.42 10.22 8.04
C VAL A 69 -9.78 11.50 8.59
N TRP A 70 -8.59 11.41 9.18
CA TRP A 70 -7.89 12.58 9.72
C TRP A 70 -7.50 13.59 8.65
N ALA A 71 -6.98 13.12 7.52
CA ALA A 71 -6.65 13.98 6.39
C ALA A 71 -7.91 14.66 5.82
N THR A 72 -9.02 13.94 5.71
CA THR A 72 -10.31 14.49 5.26
C THR A 72 -10.78 15.61 6.17
N ARG A 73 -10.81 15.38 7.50
CA ARG A 73 -11.20 16.38 8.48
C ARG A 73 -10.28 17.61 8.46
N ALA A 74 -8.97 17.40 8.30
CA ALA A 74 -8.00 18.49 8.20
C ALA A 74 -8.21 19.35 6.94
N LEU A 75 -8.48 18.72 5.79
CA LEU A 75 -8.79 19.45 4.55
C LEU A 75 -10.10 20.25 4.67
N GLN A 76 -11.15 19.64 5.23
CA GLN A 76 -12.44 20.29 5.46
C GLN A 76 -12.31 21.49 6.41
N ALA A 77 -11.52 21.37 7.48
CA ALA A 77 -11.28 22.46 8.43
C ALA A 77 -10.62 23.68 7.79
N VAL A 78 -9.86 23.50 6.71
CA VAL A 78 -9.20 24.58 5.94
C VAL A 78 -9.98 24.95 4.67
N GLY A 79 -11.14 24.32 4.41
CA GLY A 79 -11.99 24.59 3.25
C GLY A 79 -11.44 24.05 1.92
N LEU A 80 -10.54 23.05 1.95
CA LEU A 80 -9.99 22.41 0.75
C LEU A 80 -10.84 21.23 0.28
N PRO A 81 -10.90 20.95 -1.03
CA PRO A 81 -11.64 19.80 -1.56
C PRO A 81 -11.01 18.48 -1.10
N VAL A 82 -11.85 17.53 -0.69
CA VAL A 82 -11.45 16.19 -0.20
C VAL A 82 -11.26 15.19 -1.34
N TRP A 83 -12.04 15.34 -2.41
CA TRP A 83 -12.08 14.40 -3.53
C TRP A 83 -10.70 14.05 -4.15
N PRO A 84 -9.71 14.96 -4.26
CA PRO A 84 -8.42 14.61 -4.85
C PRO A 84 -7.48 13.87 -3.88
N LEU A 85 -7.81 13.75 -2.59
CA LEU A 85 -6.90 13.29 -1.53
C LEU A 85 -6.18 11.97 -1.87
N THR A 86 -6.94 10.90 -2.12
CA THR A 86 -6.32 9.57 -2.37
C THR A 86 -5.60 9.52 -3.72
N GLY A 87 -6.09 10.25 -4.74
CA GLY A 87 -5.41 10.39 -6.03
C GLY A 87 -4.07 11.13 -5.92
N VAL A 88 -4.02 12.21 -5.13
CA VAL A 88 -2.78 12.97 -4.85
C VAL A 88 -1.80 12.14 -4.04
N LEU A 89 -2.24 11.41 -3.01
CA LEU A 89 -1.38 10.48 -2.26
C LEU A 89 -0.78 9.41 -3.17
N THR A 90 -1.60 8.82 -4.05
CA THR A 90 -1.13 7.86 -5.06
C THR A 90 -0.07 8.48 -5.97
N ALA A 91 -0.31 9.72 -6.43
CA ALA A 91 0.67 10.43 -7.26
C ALA A 91 1.99 10.69 -6.52
N VAL A 92 1.93 11.06 -5.24
CA VAL A 92 3.11 11.23 -4.38
C VAL A 92 3.88 9.92 -4.26
N PHE A 93 3.22 8.78 -4.09
CA PHE A 93 3.89 7.48 -4.01
C PHE A 93 4.54 7.06 -5.33
N CYS A 94 3.90 7.30 -6.47
CA CYS A 94 4.49 7.05 -7.80
C CYS A 94 5.72 7.94 -8.05
N ILE A 95 5.64 9.24 -7.71
CA ILE A 95 6.78 10.17 -7.84
C ILE A 95 7.91 9.75 -6.89
N TRP A 96 7.59 9.36 -5.65
CA TRP A 96 8.58 8.84 -4.70
C TRP A 96 9.28 7.60 -5.27
N LEU A 97 8.52 6.64 -5.83
CA LEU A 97 9.07 5.45 -6.46
C LEU A 97 10.02 5.78 -7.62
N ALA A 98 9.65 6.75 -8.47
CA ALA A 98 10.48 7.24 -9.57
C ALA A 98 11.80 7.88 -9.08
N VAL A 99 11.72 8.75 -8.05
CA VAL A 99 12.90 9.38 -7.44
C VAL A 99 13.80 8.35 -6.75
N ALA A 100 13.21 7.36 -6.07
CA ALA A 100 13.95 6.28 -5.43
C ALA A 100 14.69 5.41 -6.47
N ALA A 101 14.05 5.10 -7.60
CA ALA A 101 14.66 4.39 -8.73
C ALA A 101 15.85 5.17 -9.31
N GLY A 102 15.69 6.48 -9.55
CA GLY A 102 16.80 7.33 -9.99
C GLY A 102 17.95 7.39 -8.98
N ALA A 103 17.66 7.44 -7.69
CA ALA A 103 18.65 7.40 -6.62
C ALA A 103 19.39 6.05 -6.56
N LEU A 104 18.69 4.94 -6.78
CA LEU A 104 19.24 3.59 -6.88
C LEU A 104 20.27 3.49 -8.00
N VAL A 105 19.92 3.98 -9.18
CA VAL A 105 20.81 4.00 -10.35
C VAL A 105 22.03 4.87 -10.12
N ARG A 106 21.86 6.10 -9.58
CA ARG A 106 22.99 6.99 -9.26
C ARG A 106 23.96 6.40 -8.23
N ARG A 107 23.46 5.55 -7.33
CA ARG A 107 24.31 4.93 -6.29
C ARG A 107 25.21 3.86 -6.87
N VAL A 108 24.74 3.15 -7.90
CA VAL A 108 25.43 1.97 -8.45
C VAL A 108 26.23 2.28 -9.71
N LEU A 109 25.77 3.21 -10.55
CA LEU A 109 26.51 3.63 -11.74
C LEU A 109 27.68 4.56 -11.36
N PRO A 110 28.85 4.46 -12.03
CA PRO A 110 29.98 5.36 -11.81
C PRO A 110 29.60 6.83 -11.98
N GLY A 111 30.19 7.72 -11.18
CA GLY A 111 29.83 9.14 -11.11
C GLY A 111 29.83 9.86 -12.47
N ASP A 112 30.79 9.55 -13.34
CA ASP A 112 30.90 10.15 -14.68
C ASP A 112 29.79 9.68 -15.64
N ALA A 113 29.26 8.47 -15.42
CA ALA A 113 28.17 7.91 -16.21
C ALA A 113 26.80 8.35 -15.72
N ALA A 114 26.69 8.74 -14.44
CA ALA A 114 25.42 9.12 -13.82
C ALA A 114 25.15 10.64 -13.82
N ALA A 115 26.15 11.46 -14.17
CA ALA A 115 26.06 12.92 -14.17
C ALA A 115 25.68 13.51 -15.54
N GLY A 116 25.06 14.70 -15.51
CA GLY A 116 24.76 15.48 -16.72
C GLY A 116 23.67 14.86 -17.62
N LEU A 117 23.59 15.34 -18.86
CA LEU A 117 22.57 14.90 -19.82
C LEU A 117 22.70 13.41 -20.16
N SER A 118 23.92 12.90 -20.31
CA SER A 118 24.17 11.47 -20.55
C SER A 118 23.64 10.60 -19.40
N GLY A 119 23.88 11.02 -18.15
CA GLY A 119 23.38 10.32 -16.97
C GLY A 119 21.87 10.38 -16.80
N LEU A 120 21.20 11.42 -17.31
CA LEU A 120 19.73 11.44 -17.40
C LEU A 120 19.21 10.32 -18.31
N TRP A 121 19.76 10.18 -19.51
CA TRP A 121 19.31 9.16 -20.46
C TRP A 121 19.49 7.73 -19.94
N LEU A 122 20.57 7.46 -19.20
CA LEU A 122 20.80 6.15 -18.60
C LEU A 122 19.85 5.84 -17.42
N ARG A 123 19.36 6.87 -16.72
CA ARG A 123 18.37 6.73 -15.64
C ARG A 123 16.94 6.64 -16.13
N LEU A 124 16.63 7.29 -17.26
CA LEU A 124 15.29 7.38 -17.82
C LEU A 124 14.52 6.03 -17.84
N PRO A 125 15.07 4.92 -18.38
CA PRO A 125 14.32 3.65 -18.41
C PRO A 125 14.02 3.10 -17.03
N ALA A 126 14.91 3.32 -16.05
CA ALA A 126 14.71 2.93 -14.66
C ALA A 126 13.63 3.78 -13.98
N VAL A 127 13.68 5.10 -14.14
CA VAL A 127 12.70 6.04 -13.56
C VAL A 127 11.30 5.79 -14.14
N VAL A 128 11.20 5.62 -15.46
CA VAL A 128 9.93 5.31 -16.14
C VAL A 128 9.46 3.91 -15.77
N GLY A 129 10.31 2.88 -15.90
CA GLY A 129 9.96 1.49 -15.63
C GLY A 129 9.62 1.21 -14.16
N ALA A 130 10.09 2.02 -13.21
CA ALA A 130 9.68 1.92 -11.81
C ALA A 130 8.19 2.23 -11.59
N VAL A 131 7.61 3.11 -12.39
CA VAL A 131 6.19 3.51 -12.30
C VAL A 131 5.34 2.82 -13.37
N TRP A 132 5.87 2.70 -14.59
CA TRP A 132 5.22 2.05 -15.72
C TRP A 132 5.65 0.59 -15.81
N ASN A 133 5.01 -0.27 -15.02
CA ASN A 133 5.21 -1.71 -15.05
C ASN A 133 3.93 -2.46 -14.65
N PRO A 134 3.81 -3.77 -14.98
CA PRO A 134 2.61 -4.54 -14.67
C PRO A 134 2.23 -4.51 -13.19
N PHE A 135 3.19 -4.61 -12.26
CA PHE A 135 2.91 -4.60 -10.82
C PHE A 135 2.15 -3.34 -10.39
N VAL A 136 2.66 -2.16 -10.75
CA VAL A 136 2.04 -0.88 -10.36
C VAL A 136 0.66 -0.74 -10.99
N VAL A 137 0.52 -1.08 -12.28
CA VAL A 137 -0.75 -0.95 -13.01
C VAL A 137 -1.80 -1.90 -12.44
N GLU A 138 -1.46 -3.17 -12.22
CA GLU A 138 -2.36 -4.15 -11.60
C GLU A 138 -2.78 -3.74 -10.18
N ARG A 139 -1.87 -3.16 -9.37
CA ARG A 139 -2.23 -2.64 -8.03
C ARG A 139 -3.20 -1.47 -8.12
N LEU A 140 -2.99 -0.54 -9.05
CA LEU A 140 -3.91 0.59 -9.26
C LEU A 140 -5.29 0.12 -9.75
N LEU A 141 -5.34 -0.83 -10.69
CA LEU A 141 -6.59 -1.41 -11.17
C LEU A 141 -7.32 -2.21 -10.09
N GLN A 142 -6.59 -2.87 -9.19
CA GLN A 142 -7.19 -3.55 -8.04
C GLN A 142 -7.67 -2.58 -6.95
N GLY A 143 -7.21 -1.33 -6.96
CA GLY A 143 -7.48 -0.34 -5.93
C GLY A 143 -6.51 -0.36 -4.74
N HIS A 144 -5.38 -1.05 -4.85
CA HIS A 144 -4.32 -1.15 -3.83
C HIS A 144 -3.32 0.01 -3.89
N TRP A 145 -3.82 1.24 -4.02
CA TRP A 145 -2.99 2.43 -4.22
C TRP A 145 -1.97 2.68 -3.09
N SER A 146 -2.35 2.39 -1.85
CA SER A 146 -1.52 2.60 -0.66
C SER A 146 -0.34 1.61 -0.54
N VAL A 147 -0.42 0.45 -1.19
CA VAL A 147 0.69 -0.53 -1.27
C VAL A 147 1.88 0.06 -2.04
N LEU A 148 1.65 1.07 -2.88
CA LEU A 148 2.72 1.78 -3.59
C LEU A 148 3.65 2.53 -2.64
N ALA A 149 3.19 2.95 -1.45
CA ALA A 149 4.07 3.51 -0.41
C ALA A 149 5.09 2.46 0.07
N GLY A 150 4.64 1.22 0.30
CA GLY A 150 5.53 0.10 0.62
C GLY A 150 6.51 -0.22 -0.52
N THR A 151 6.03 -0.18 -1.75
CA THR A 151 6.85 -0.41 -2.95
C THR A 151 7.94 0.66 -3.11
N ALA A 152 7.61 1.93 -2.89
CA ALA A 152 8.57 3.03 -2.90
C ALA A 152 9.57 2.95 -1.75
N ALA A 153 9.15 2.47 -0.56
CA ALA A 153 10.06 2.18 0.55
C ALA A 153 11.05 1.07 0.19
N VAL A 154 10.58 -0.05 -0.39
CA VAL A 154 11.44 -1.14 -0.88
C VAL A 154 12.50 -0.63 -1.85
N MET A 155 12.12 0.23 -2.79
CA MET A 155 13.05 0.86 -3.74
C MET A 155 14.09 1.76 -3.03
N SER A 156 13.71 2.40 -1.94
CA SER A 156 14.54 3.36 -1.21
C SER A 156 15.56 2.69 -0.26
N MET A 157 15.19 1.58 0.38
CA MET A 157 15.99 0.95 1.46
C MET A 157 17.44 0.63 1.08
N PRO A 158 17.73 0.02 -0.09
CA PRO A 158 19.11 -0.32 -0.45
C PRO A 158 20.02 0.91 -0.49
N VAL A 159 19.51 2.05 -0.99
CA VAL A 159 20.28 3.30 -1.11
C VAL A 159 20.47 3.97 0.25
N LEU A 160 19.40 4.03 1.05
CA LEU A 160 19.41 4.69 2.35
C LEU A 160 20.31 3.96 3.36
N LEU A 161 20.38 2.63 3.26
CA LEU A 161 21.09 1.78 4.23
C LEU A 161 22.44 1.26 3.71
N ALA A 162 22.79 1.49 2.44
CA ALA A 162 24.14 1.23 1.94
C ALA A 162 25.18 2.03 2.73
N SER A 163 26.15 1.34 3.34
CA SER A 163 27.23 1.99 4.09
C SER A 163 28.10 2.85 3.18
N SER A 164 28.19 4.14 3.47
CA SER A 164 29.09 5.08 2.79
C SER A 164 30.52 4.91 3.33
N GLY A 165 31.26 3.96 2.76
CA GLY A 165 32.65 3.68 3.12
C GLY A 165 33.71 4.42 2.30
N ALA A 166 33.37 5.15 1.22
CA ALA A 166 34.37 5.50 0.20
C ALA A 166 34.47 6.98 -0.20
N LEU A 167 33.98 7.93 0.61
CA LEU A 167 33.99 9.37 0.24
C LEU A 167 34.58 10.28 1.34
N GLY A 168 35.40 9.74 2.25
CA GLY A 168 35.86 10.45 3.46
C GLY A 168 37.34 10.35 3.82
N GLY A 169 38.23 9.84 2.96
CA GLY A 169 39.68 10.05 3.10
C GLY A 169 40.06 11.30 2.30
N ALA A 170 40.72 12.34 2.81
CA ALA A 170 41.94 12.27 3.59
C ALA A 170 42.18 13.48 4.53
N LEU A 171 41.16 14.27 4.94
CA LEU A 171 41.41 15.50 5.75
C LEU A 171 40.46 15.73 6.94
N GLY A 172 39.53 14.81 7.24
CA GLY A 172 38.50 15.03 8.27
C GLY A 172 38.64 14.24 9.57
N GLY A 173 39.68 13.40 9.70
CA GLY A 173 39.71 12.31 10.69
C GLY A 173 39.91 12.70 12.16
N ALA A 174 40.53 13.84 12.45
CA ALA A 174 41.01 14.09 13.82
C ALA A 174 40.06 14.91 14.71
N LEU A 175 39.08 15.63 14.16
CA LEU A 175 38.23 16.56 14.94
C LEU A 175 36.72 16.30 14.82
N GLY A 176 36.29 15.34 13.99
CA GLY A 176 34.87 15.03 13.76
C GLY A 176 34.26 13.96 14.68
N GLY A 177 35.06 13.35 15.56
CA GLY A 177 34.70 12.15 16.31
C GLY A 177 33.59 12.34 17.35
N ALA A 178 33.42 13.55 17.89
CA ALA A 178 32.47 13.81 18.97
C ALA A 178 31.14 14.45 18.51
N LEU A 179 31.06 15.01 17.29
CA LEU A 179 29.89 15.78 16.82
C LEU A 179 29.47 15.55 15.33
N GLY A 180 30.09 14.62 14.58
CA GLY A 180 30.08 14.67 13.11
C GLY A 180 29.37 13.54 12.33
N GLY A 181 28.19 13.06 12.75
CA GLY A 181 27.44 11.98 12.07
C GLY A 181 26.22 12.40 11.22
N ALA A 182 26.01 13.70 11.01
CA ALA A 182 24.78 14.27 10.42
C ALA A 182 24.24 13.58 9.13
N PRO A 183 25.06 13.26 8.11
CA PRO A 183 24.54 12.62 6.88
C PRO A 183 24.10 11.17 7.09
N GLY A 184 24.71 10.43 8.02
CA GLY A 184 24.28 9.08 8.37
C GLY A 184 22.95 9.07 9.12
N ARG A 185 22.79 9.99 10.08
CA ARG A 185 21.54 10.16 10.84
C ARG A 185 20.36 10.52 9.93
N ARG A 186 20.56 11.38 8.93
CA ARG A 186 19.51 11.74 7.96
C ARG A 186 19.05 10.57 7.11
N ARG A 187 19.98 9.71 6.66
CA ARG A 187 19.63 8.53 5.87
C ARG A 187 18.85 7.51 6.68
N VAL A 188 19.27 7.27 7.93
CA VAL A 188 18.51 6.42 8.85
C VAL A 188 17.12 7.02 9.13
N ALA A 189 17.03 8.33 9.38
CA ALA A 189 15.75 9.00 9.55
C ALA A 189 14.86 8.91 8.30
N ALA A 190 15.42 9.08 7.10
CA ALA A 190 14.69 8.88 5.84
C ALA A 190 14.24 7.42 5.67
N ALA A 191 15.03 6.43 6.11
CA ALA A 191 14.63 5.03 6.10
C ALA A 191 13.51 4.76 7.12
N CYS A 192 13.57 5.34 8.32
CA CYS A 192 12.48 5.31 9.29
C CYS A 192 11.21 5.98 8.73
N ALA A 193 11.32 7.12 8.06
CA ALA A 193 10.19 7.79 7.42
C ALA A 193 9.59 6.95 6.30
N ALA A 194 10.43 6.32 5.46
CA ALA A 194 9.99 5.40 4.41
C ALA A 194 9.26 4.18 5.00
N LEU A 195 9.78 3.61 6.09
CA LEU A 195 9.14 2.49 6.80
C LEU A 195 7.80 2.91 7.43
N ALA A 196 7.74 4.08 8.07
CA ALA A 196 6.50 4.60 8.66
C ALA A 196 5.44 4.88 7.60
N ALA A 197 5.82 5.48 6.46
CA ALA A 197 4.94 5.71 5.32
C ALA A 197 4.46 4.39 4.68
N ALA A 198 5.35 3.40 4.55
CA ALA A 198 4.98 2.06 4.12
C ALA A 198 4.00 1.38 5.09
N GLY A 199 4.10 1.70 6.38
CA GLY A 199 3.18 1.30 7.43
C GLY A 199 1.77 1.87 7.33
N LEU A 200 1.44 2.63 6.27
CA LEU A 200 0.05 2.95 5.92
C LEU A 200 -0.79 1.68 5.69
N THR A 201 -0.17 0.57 5.30
CA THR A 201 -0.81 -0.76 5.23
C THR A 201 0.07 -1.83 5.91
N PRO A 202 -0.52 -2.89 6.49
CA PRO A 202 0.25 -4.00 7.05
C PRO A 202 1.17 -4.67 6.01
N THR A 203 0.72 -4.85 4.75
CA THR A 203 1.58 -5.43 3.70
C THR A 203 2.74 -4.50 3.35
N GLY A 204 2.48 -3.19 3.19
CA GLY A 204 3.53 -2.21 2.92
C GLY A 204 4.60 -2.20 4.01
N TRP A 205 4.20 -2.28 5.28
CA TRP A 205 5.10 -2.42 6.42
C TRP A 205 6.01 -3.64 6.29
N VAL A 206 5.45 -4.82 6.02
CA VAL A 206 6.22 -6.08 5.89
C VAL A 206 7.24 -5.96 4.75
N LEU A 207 6.83 -5.44 3.59
CA LEU A 207 7.72 -5.23 2.44
C LEU A 207 8.92 -4.33 2.82
N ALA A 208 8.65 -3.22 3.50
CA ALA A 208 9.69 -2.27 3.93
C ALA A 208 10.64 -2.88 4.98
N VAL A 209 10.12 -3.66 5.94
CA VAL A 209 10.94 -4.36 6.94
C VAL A 209 11.86 -5.38 6.28
N VAL A 210 11.34 -6.21 5.36
CA VAL A 210 12.16 -7.20 4.63
C VAL A 210 13.26 -6.50 3.83
N ALA A 211 12.92 -5.46 3.07
CA ALA A 211 13.90 -4.70 2.29
C ALA A 211 14.95 -4.02 3.19
N ALA A 212 14.55 -3.48 4.34
CA ALA A 212 15.46 -2.88 5.30
C ALA A 212 16.43 -3.90 5.90
N ALA A 213 15.92 -5.06 6.35
CA ALA A 213 16.72 -6.14 6.91
C ALA A 213 17.75 -6.65 5.90
N VAL A 214 17.32 -6.97 4.68
CA VAL A 214 18.21 -7.43 3.60
C VAL A 214 19.27 -6.36 3.26
N SER A 215 18.89 -5.08 3.24
CA SER A 215 19.81 -3.98 2.97
C SER A 215 20.87 -3.81 4.07
N LEU A 216 20.48 -3.95 5.35
CA LEU A 216 21.41 -3.91 6.48
C LEU A 216 22.41 -5.07 6.47
N VAL A 217 21.93 -6.29 6.20
CA VAL A 217 22.78 -7.49 6.11
C VAL A 217 23.74 -7.40 4.93
N SER A 218 23.26 -6.96 3.77
CA SER A 218 24.04 -6.83 2.54
C SER A 218 25.09 -5.72 2.61
N GLY A 219 24.82 -4.66 3.37
CA GLY A 219 25.82 -3.66 3.72
C GLY A 219 26.94 -4.22 4.61
N GLY A 220 26.67 -5.28 5.37
CA GLY A 220 27.54 -5.92 6.36
C GLY A 220 28.75 -6.66 5.81
N ALA A 221 28.48 -7.57 4.88
CA ALA A 221 29.35 -8.68 4.52
C ALA A 221 30.36 -8.35 3.41
N GLY A 222 30.89 -7.12 3.35
CA GLY A 222 31.87 -6.68 2.34
C GLY A 222 33.21 -6.18 2.90
N GLY A 223 33.42 -6.27 4.21
CA GLY A 223 34.67 -5.86 4.87
C GLY A 223 35.54 -7.06 5.22
N GLY A 224 36.08 -7.74 4.21
CA GLY A 224 37.18 -8.68 4.35
C GLY A 224 38.31 -8.21 3.42
N ASP A 225 39.49 -8.00 4.02
CA ASP A 225 40.81 -7.90 3.38
C ASP A 225 41.09 -6.72 2.44
N SER A 226 41.03 -5.50 2.96
CA SER A 226 41.87 -4.41 2.44
C SER A 226 42.58 -3.72 3.60
N ALA A 227 43.80 -4.18 3.86
CA ALA A 227 44.77 -3.52 4.72
C ALA A 227 45.03 -2.10 4.19
N GLY A 228 44.72 -1.08 5.00
CA GLY A 228 45.06 0.31 4.68
C GLY A 228 44.23 1.40 5.38
N ASP A 229 43.09 1.08 5.98
CA ASP A 229 42.17 2.09 6.53
C ASP A 229 42.41 2.34 8.03
N SER A 230 43.04 3.46 8.37
CA SER A 230 43.36 3.92 9.73
C SER A 230 42.15 4.42 10.55
N ALA A 231 40.92 4.23 10.06
CA ALA A 231 39.72 4.31 10.89
C ALA A 231 39.45 2.94 11.52
N GLY A 232 39.68 2.83 12.84
CA GLY A 232 39.67 1.56 13.55
C GLY A 232 38.39 0.70 13.33
N PRO A 233 38.50 -0.64 13.28
CA PRO A 233 37.39 -1.57 13.08
C PRO A 233 36.25 -1.43 14.12
N ALA A 234 36.50 -0.81 15.27
CA ALA A 234 35.54 -0.67 16.37
C ALA A 234 34.38 0.32 16.12
N ALA A 235 34.51 1.32 15.23
CA ALA A 235 33.48 2.37 15.05
C ALA A 235 32.39 2.01 14.02
N ARG A 236 32.65 1.02 13.15
CA ARG A 236 31.75 0.55 12.07
C ARG A 236 30.57 -0.32 12.57
N PRO A 237 30.73 -1.25 13.51
CA PRO A 237 29.60 -2.05 14.03
C PRO A 237 28.58 -1.18 14.79
N GLY A 238 29.04 -0.23 15.61
CA GLY A 238 28.14 0.61 16.41
C GLY A 238 27.13 1.41 15.59
N ARG A 239 27.54 1.99 14.45
CA ARG A 239 26.62 2.75 13.58
C ARG A 239 25.54 1.89 12.92
N ARG A 240 25.87 0.67 12.53
CA ARG A 240 24.90 -0.27 11.93
C ARG A 240 23.93 -0.78 12.98
N VAL A 241 24.42 -1.09 14.17
CA VAL A 241 23.58 -1.44 15.32
C VAL A 241 22.63 -0.28 15.64
N CYS A 242 23.09 0.97 15.71
CA CYS A 242 22.20 2.11 15.93
C CYS A 242 21.14 2.28 14.82
N ALA A 243 21.52 2.09 13.55
CA ALA A 243 20.56 2.14 12.44
C ALA A 243 19.52 1.01 12.52
N ALA A 244 19.97 -0.22 12.84
CA ALA A 244 19.11 -1.37 13.04
C ALA A 244 18.17 -1.16 14.23
N LEU A 245 18.66 -0.66 15.37
CA LEU A 245 17.85 -0.34 16.54
C LEU A 245 16.80 0.73 16.23
N ALA A 246 17.18 1.80 15.52
CA ALA A 246 16.24 2.84 15.11
C ALA A 246 15.14 2.30 14.18
N LEU A 247 15.51 1.45 13.22
CA LEU A 247 14.58 0.81 12.31
C LEU A 247 13.68 -0.20 13.01
N VAL A 248 14.21 -1.01 13.93
CA VAL A 248 13.42 -1.95 14.74
C VAL A 248 12.45 -1.18 15.63
N ALA A 249 12.89 -0.12 16.31
CA ALA A 249 12.00 0.72 17.10
C ALA A 249 10.89 1.34 16.25
N THR A 250 11.24 1.84 15.06
CA THR A 250 10.25 2.38 14.11
C THR A 250 9.31 1.28 13.64
N ALA A 251 9.81 0.10 13.30
CA ALA A 251 9.02 -1.04 12.86
C ALA A 251 7.99 -1.42 13.93
N VAL A 252 8.42 -1.61 15.18
CA VAL A 252 7.55 -1.94 16.31
C VAL A 252 6.47 -0.89 16.49
N VAL A 253 6.85 0.39 16.58
CA VAL A 253 5.90 1.51 16.80
C VAL A 253 4.89 1.61 15.67
N THR A 254 5.34 1.50 14.41
CA THR A 254 4.48 1.66 13.23
C THR A 254 3.63 0.43 12.95
N ALA A 255 3.90 -0.71 13.60
CA ALA A 255 3.03 -1.89 13.57
C ALA A 255 1.90 -1.85 14.62
N LEU A 256 2.04 -1.02 15.67
CA LEU A 256 1.07 -0.96 16.77
C LEU A 256 -0.39 -0.71 16.32
N PRO A 257 -0.70 0.15 15.33
CA PRO A 257 -2.09 0.42 14.95
C PRO A 257 -2.87 -0.85 14.59
N TRP A 258 -2.31 -1.71 13.74
CA TRP A 258 -2.98 -2.92 13.29
C TRP A 258 -2.76 -4.11 14.24
N LEU A 259 -1.63 -4.18 14.96
CA LEU A 259 -1.40 -5.20 15.98
C LEU A 259 -2.35 -5.05 17.17
N LEU A 260 -2.51 -3.83 17.69
CA LEU A 260 -3.45 -3.56 18.77
C LEU A 260 -4.89 -3.72 18.32
N ALA A 261 -5.23 -3.25 17.11
CA ALA A 261 -6.56 -3.48 16.54
C ALA A 261 -6.87 -4.99 16.47
N THR A 262 -5.94 -5.80 15.96
CA THR A 262 -6.11 -7.26 15.86
C THR A 262 -6.19 -7.93 17.24
N ALA A 263 -5.40 -7.48 18.22
CA ALA A 263 -5.39 -8.05 19.57
C ALA A 263 -6.61 -7.65 20.42
N LEU A 264 -7.20 -6.49 20.15
CA LEU A 264 -8.33 -5.92 20.90
C LEU A 264 -9.66 -6.09 20.19
N ALA A 265 -9.66 -6.50 18.92
CA ALA A 265 -10.86 -6.86 18.19
C ALA A 265 -11.59 -7.99 18.94
N PRO A 266 -12.93 -8.00 18.97
CA PRO A 266 -13.70 -9.10 19.54
C PRO A 266 -13.22 -10.41 18.91
N ALA A 267 -12.65 -11.31 19.72
CA ALA A 267 -12.26 -12.62 19.24
C ALA A 267 -13.51 -13.32 18.71
N GLY A 268 -13.54 -13.62 17.41
CA GLY A 268 -14.57 -14.49 16.85
C GLY A 268 -14.56 -15.79 17.65
N THR A 269 -15.59 -16.00 18.46
CA THR A 269 -15.81 -17.24 19.22
C THR A 269 -16.33 -18.37 18.33
N GLY A 270 -16.37 -18.15 17.01
CA GLY A 270 -16.73 -19.16 16.03
C GLY A 270 -15.56 -20.09 15.73
N THR A 271 -15.89 -21.38 15.70
CA THR A 271 -15.16 -22.43 15.00
C THR A 271 -14.60 -21.90 13.67
N ALA A 272 -13.29 -22.07 13.44
CA ALA A 272 -12.69 -21.76 12.15
C ALA A 272 -13.57 -22.34 11.03
N PRO A 273 -13.93 -21.55 10.01
CA PRO A 273 -14.86 -22.00 9.00
C PRO A 273 -14.39 -23.32 8.38
N ALA A 274 -15.31 -24.25 8.18
CA ALA A 274 -15.03 -25.51 7.46
C ALA A 274 -14.71 -25.28 5.97
N ALA A 275 -14.84 -24.04 5.47
CA ALA A 275 -14.48 -23.63 4.12
C ALA A 275 -13.03 -23.09 4.08
N GLY A 276 -12.29 -23.46 3.04
CA GLY A 276 -10.83 -23.27 2.97
C GLY A 276 -10.37 -21.82 3.16
N THR A 277 -9.10 -21.65 3.57
CA THR A 277 -8.48 -20.33 3.81
C THR A 277 -8.44 -19.44 2.56
N GLY A 278 -8.76 -20.05 1.40
CA GLY A 278 -8.86 -19.47 0.07
C GLY A 278 -7.52 -18.97 -0.48
N VAL A 279 -6.42 -19.48 0.04
CA VAL A 279 -5.07 -19.29 -0.49
C VAL A 279 -4.99 -19.55 -2.00
N SER A 280 -5.67 -20.60 -2.49
CA SER A 280 -5.76 -20.91 -3.92
C SER A 280 -6.45 -19.83 -4.76
N ALA A 281 -7.42 -19.10 -4.21
CA ALA A 281 -8.14 -18.05 -4.92
C ALA A 281 -7.26 -16.82 -5.19
N PHE A 282 -6.32 -16.54 -4.30
CA PHE A 282 -5.48 -15.33 -4.31
C PHE A 282 -4.03 -15.57 -4.77
N ALA A 283 -3.68 -16.82 -5.05
CA ALA A 283 -2.37 -17.20 -5.56
C ALA A 283 -2.02 -16.47 -6.86
N ALA A 284 -0.73 -16.23 -7.08
CA ALA A 284 -0.23 -15.63 -8.30
C ALA A 284 -0.66 -16.44 -9.53
N ARG A 285 -1.14 -15.75 -10.57
CA ARG A 285 -1.68 -16.37 -11.78
C ARG A 285 -0.67 -16.34 -12.92
N ALA A 286 -0.76 -17.37 -13.77
CA ALA A 286 -0.05 -17.42 -15.02
C ALA A 286 -0.73 -16.52 -16.06
N GLU A 287 0.07 -15.74 -16.78
CA GLU A 287 -0.35 -15.04 -17.99
C GLU A 287 -0.09 -15.91 -19.23
N PRO A 288 -0.78 -15.64 -20.35
CA PRO A 288 -0.74 -16.51 -21.53
C PRO A 288 0.67 -16.76 -22.06
N GLY A 289 1.06 -18.04 -22.16
CA GLY A 289 2.31 -18.46 -22.80
C GLY A 289 3.58 -18.31 -21.95
N ILE A 290 3.50 -17.85 -20.69
CA ILE A 290 4.69 -17.65 -19.84
C ILE A 290 4.65 -18.35 -18.47
N GLY A 291 3.50 -18.90 -18.07
CA GLY A 291 3.35 -19.56 -16.77
C GLY A 291 3.50 -18.62 -15.58
N THR A 292 3.26 -19.11 -14.35
CA THR A 292 3.31 -18.25 -13.16
C THR A 292 4.69 -17.67 -12.91
N LEU A 293 5.77 -18.44 -13.13
CA LEU A 293 7.14 -17.95 -12.97
C LEU A 293 7.44 -16.81 -13.95
N GLY A 294 7.07 -16.96 -15.23
CA GLY A 294 7.25 -15.90 -16.22
C GLY A 294 6.47 -14.64 -15.87
N SER A 295 5.24 -14.79 -15.37
CA SER A 295 4.41 -13.67 -14.92
C SER A 295 5.05 -12.90 -13.77
N VAL A 296 5.51 -13.57 -12.72
CA VAL A 296 6.14 -12.88 -11.57
C VAL A 296 7.49 -12.26 -11.94
N VAL A 297 8.26 -12.88 -12.84
CA VAL A 297 9.51 -12.30 -13.39
C VAL A 297 9.20 -11.04 -14.19
N ALA A 298 8.12 -11.06 -14.97
CA ALA A 298 7.60 -9.90 -15.70
C ALA A 298 6.82 -8.90 -14.82
N LEU A 299 6.87 -9.06 -13.49
CA LEU A 299 6.21 -8.23 -12.48
C LEU A 299 4.67 -8.25 -12.50
N GLY A 300 4.05 -9.21 -13.18
CA GLY A 300 2.59 -9.40 -13.21
C GLY A 300 2.12 -10.55 -12.34
N GLY A 301 0.95 -11.09 -12.68
CA GLY A 301 0.40 -12.30 -12.06
C GLY A 301 -0.63 -12.02 -10.95
N ILE A 302 -1.32 -10.88 -11.01
CA ILE A 302 -2.47 -10.62 -10.15
C ILE A 302 -3.54 -11.72 -10.27
N TRP A 303 -4.19 -12.04 -9.15
CA TRP A 303 -5.21 -13.09 -9.10
C TRP A 303 -6.54 -12.68 -9.73
N ASN A 304 -6.86 -11.39 -9.72
CA ASN A 304 -8.11 -10.85 -10.26
C ASN A 304 -7.95 -10.54 -11.76
N SER A 305 -8.66 -11.28 -12.60
CA SER A 305 -8.61 -11.13 -14.06
C SER A 305 -9.03 -9.75 -14.55
N GLU A 306 -9.94 -9.06 -13.85
CA GLU A 306 -10.36 -7.72 -14.27
C GLU A 306 -9.33 -6.61 -13.96
N ALA A 307 -8.34 -6.92 -13.11
CA ALA A 307 -7.22 -6.04 -12.83
C ALA A 307 -5.99 -6.33 -13.72
N VAL A 308 -6.08 -7.33 -14.61
CA VAL A 308 -5.05 -7.62 -15.62
C VAL A 308 -5.20 -6.65 -16.80
N PRO A 309 -4.15 -5.90 -17.18
CA PRO A 309 -4.22 -5.06 -18.37
C PRO A 309 -4.51 -5.88 -19.64
N PRO A 310 -5.33 -5.38 -20.59
CA PRO A 310 -5.68 -6.12 -21.80
C PRO A 310 -4.49 -6.71 -22.58
N SER A 311 -3.39 -5.99 -22.73
CA SER A 311 -2.18 -6.50 -23.39
C SER A 311 -1.63 -7.75 -22.69
N ARG A 312 -1.65 -7.76 -21.35
CA ARG A 312 -1.15 -8.86 -20.51
C ARG A 312 -2.03 -10.10 -20.58
N ALA A 313 -3.31 -9.95 -20.94
CA ALA A 313 -4.23 -11.05 -21.18
C ALA A 313 -4.09 -11.69 -22.58
N THR A 314 -3.05 -11.33 -23.35
CA THR A 314 -2.79 -11.87 -24.69
C THR A 314 -1.37 -12.43 -24.80
N TRP A 315 -0.99 -12.88 -26.01
CA TRP A 315 0.38 -13.29 -26.36
C TRP A 315 1.44 -12.20 -26.12
N TRP A 316 1.03 -10.93 -25.98
CA TRP A 316 1.94 -9.83 -25.70
C TRP A 316 2.68 -10.00 -24.37
N SER A 317 2.10 -10.69 -23.39
CA SER A 317 2.79 -11.05 -22.14
C SER A 317 4.08 -11.85 -22.39
N ALA A 318 4.08 -12.77 -23.38
CA ALA A 318 5.26 -13.51 -23.81
C ALA A 318 6.31 -12.60 -24.47
N VAL A 319 5.89 -11.67 -25.33
CA VAL A 319 6.82 -10.68 -25.92
C VAL A 319 7.46 -9.80 -24.85
N ALA A 320 6.64 -9.27 -23.94
CA ALA A 320 7.11 -8.44 -22.84
C ALA A 320 8.14 -9.18 -21.97
N LEU A 321 7.89 -10.47 -21.66
CA LEU A 321 8.85 -11.29 -20.94
C LEU A 321 10.15 -11.49 -21.74
N VAL A 322 10.07 -11.84 -23.02
CA VAL A 322 11.27 -12.01 -23.88
C VAL A 322 12.10 -10.74 -23.93
N LEU A 323 11.47 -9.58 -24.11
CA LEU A 323 12.15 -8.28 -24.09
C LEU A 323 12.84 -8.03 -22.74
N LEU A 324 12.16 -8.33 -21.62
CA LEU A 324 12.74 -8.21 -20.28
C LEU A 324 13.92 -9.18 -20.06
N LEU A 325 13.84 -10.41 -20.56
CA LEU A 325 14.95 -11.36 -20.49
C LEU A 325 16.15 -10.89 -21.31
N VAL A 326 15.92 -10.30 -22.49
CA VAL A 326 16.99 -9.64 -23.27
C VAL A 326 17.62 -8.50 -22.48
N VAL A 327 16.82 -7.67 -21.78
CA VAL A 327 17.36 -6.63 -20.87
C VAL A 327 18.27 -7.25 -19.81
N TRP A 328 17.85 -8.34 -19.16
CA TRP A 328 18.68 -9.05 -18.17
C TRP A 328 19.98 -9.60 -18.77
N VAL A 329 19.93 -10.17 -19.98
CA VAL A 329 21.12 -10.67 -20.68
C VAL A 329 22.10 -9.53 -20.98
N VAL A 330 21.62 -8.39 -21.49
CA VAL A 330 22.46 -7.22 -21.78
C VAL A 330 23.00 -6.62 -20.46
N ALA A 331 22.20 -6.58 -19.41
CA ALA A 331 22.57 -6.07 -18.10
C ALA A 331 23.54 -6.97 -17.32
N ALA A 332 23.61 -8.27 -17.65
CA ALA A 332 24.32 -9.29 -16.87
C ALA A 332 25.78 -8.90 -16.58
N ARG A 333 26.50 -8.38 -17.58
CA ARG A 333 27.88 -7.93 -17.41
C ARG A 333 27.99 -6.71 -16.49
N GLY A 334 27.03 -5.78 -16.56
CA GLY A 334 26.93 -4.63 -15.66
C GLY A 334 26.68 -5.04 -14.21
N VAL A 335 25.66 -5.88 -14.01
CA VAL A 335 25.29 -6.46 -12.70
C VAL A 335 26.46 -7.24 -12.11
N TRP A 336 27.12 -8.09 -12.91
CA TRP A 336 28.30 -8.84 -12.47
C TRP A 336 29.44 -7.92 -12.04
N ARG A 337 29.76 -6.86 -12.79
CA ARG A 337 30.82 -5.92 -12.35
C ARG A 337 30.46 -5.21 -11.04
N ALA A 338 29.16 -4.97 -10.80
CA ALA A 338 28.66 -4.30 -9.62
C ALA A 338 28.22 -5.27 -8.48
N HIS A 339 28.43 -6.58 -8.60
CA HIS A 339 27.91 -7.58 -7.66
C HIS A 339 28.42 -7.43 -6.22
N ARG A 340 29.51 -6.69 -6.01
CA ARG A 340 30.05 -6.37 -4.67
C ARG A 340 29.44 -5.11 -4.07
N ASP A 341 28.75 -4.28 -4.87
CA ASP A 341 28.07 -3.10 -4.36
C ASP A 341 26.91 -3.55 -3.44
N PRO A 342 26.79 -2.99 -2.22
CA PRO A 342 25.78 -3.41 -1.25
C PRO A 342 24.34 -3.28 -1.79
N VAL A 343 24.08 -2.36 -2.72
CA VAL A 343 22.77 -2.20 -3.35
C VAL A 343 22.46 -3.39 -4.26
N VAL A 344 23.40 -3.81 -5.11
CA VAL A 344 23.21 -4.95 -6.01
C VAL A 344 23.09 -6.25 -5.22
N ARG A 345 23.91 -6.39 -4.17
CA ARG A 345 23.85 -7.52 -3.23
C ARG A 345 22.53 -7.62 -2.47
N ALA A 346 21.91 -6.49 -2.14
CA ALA A 346 20.62 -6.46 -1.47
C ALA A 346 19.47 -6.78 -2.43
N THR A 347 19.54 -6.32 -3.67
CA THR A 347 18.40 -6.31 -4.59
C THR A 347 18.32 -7.56 -5.47
N VAL A 348 19.42 -8.01 -6.07
CA VAL A 348 19.39 -9.11 -7.05
C VAL A 348 19.06 -10.46 -6.39
N PRO A 349 19.71 -10.89 -5.28
CA PRO A 349 19.32 -12.14 -4.61
C PRO A 349 17.90 -12.09 -4.05
N LEU A 350 17.47 -10.93 -3.53
CA LEU A 350 16.11 -10.74 -3.04
C LEU A 350 15.08 -10.90 -4.17
N ALA A 351 15.36 -10.36 -5.37
CA ALA A 351 14.51 -10.53 -6.53
C ALA A 351 14.40 -12.00 -6.96
N VAL A 352 15.53 -12.71 -7.06
CA VAL A 352 15.56 -14.14 -7.41
C VAL A 352 14.79 -14.96 -6.37
N GLY A 353 15.03 -14.73 -5.08
CA GLY A 353 14.30 -15.39 -4.00
C GLY A 353 12.81 -15.10 -4.05
N THR A 354 12.42 -13.85 -4.33
CA THR A 354 11.01 -13.44 -4.47
C THR A 354 10.34 -14.17 -5.63
N TRP A 355 10.93 -14.17 -6.83
CA TRP A 355 10.34 -14.85 -7.98
C TRP A 355 10.15 -16.35 -7.73
N LEU A 356 11.16 -17.01 -7.16
CA LEU A 356 11.10 -18.43 -6.86
C LEU A 356 10.07 -18.74 -5.76
N LEU A 357 10.05 -17.97 -4.67
CA LEU A 357 9.13 -18.19 -3.55
C LEU A 357 7.67 -17.92 -3.95
N VAL A 358 7.40 -16.84 -4.68
CA VAL A 358 6.03 -16.53 -5.14
C VAL A 358 5.55 -17.58 -6.15
N ALA A 359 6.39 -17.98 -7.10
CA ALA A 359 6.04 -19.04 -8.05
C ALA A 359 5.85 -20.40 -7.35
N ALA A 360 6.71 -20.76 -6.40
CA ALA A 360 6.59 -21.98 -5.61
C ALA A 360 5.31 -21.98 -4.76
N ALA A 361 4.96 -20.85 -4.14
CA ALA A 361 3.75 -20.70 -3.34
C ALA A 361 2.47 -20.88 -4.16
N ALA A 362 2.52 -20.66 -5.49
CA ALA A 362 1.40 -20.88 -6.40
C ALA A 362 1.26 -22.34 -6.91
N THR A 363 2.20 -23.23 -6.55
CA THR A 363 2.11 -24.66 -6.88
C THR A 363 1.25 -25.42 -5.86
N GLY A 364 0.75 -26.61 -6.21
CA GLY A 364 -0.05 -27.44 -5.28
C GLY A 364 0.54 -27.59 -3.88
N PRO A 365 1.82 -28.00 -3.72
CA PRO A 365 2.48 -28.08 -2.42
C PRO A 365 2.61 -26.72 -1.71
N GLY A 366 2.90 -25.65 -2.47
CA GLY A 366 3.01 -24.29 -1.91
C GLY A 366 1.68 -23.76 -1.37
N LEU A 367 0.59 -24.01 -2.09
CA LEU A 367 -0.76 -23.67 -1.67
C LEU A 367 -1.14 -24.41 -0.38
N ALA A 368 -0.86 -25.71 -0.30
CA ALA A 368 -1.14 -26.51 0.90
C ALA A 368 -0.33 -26.04 2.12
N ALA A 369 0.95 -25.72 1.93
CA ALA A 369 1.79 -25.19 3.01
C ALA A 369 1.30 -23.83 3.50
N LEU A 370 0.94 -22.92 2.59
CA LEU A 370 0.46 -21.59 2.94
C LEU A 370 -0.94 -21.65 3.57
N ASP A 371 -1.81 -22.54 3.11
CA ASP A 371 -3.12 -22.83 3.73
C ASP A 371 -2.94 -23.27 5.20
N ALA A 372 -2.02 -24.21 5.47
CA ALA A 372 -1.69 -24.65 6.82
C ALA A 372 -1.16 -23.52 7.72
N VAL A 373 -0.30 -22.64 7.18
CA VAL A 373 0.23 -21.49 7.92
C VAL A 373 -0.86 -20.47 8.23
N VAL A 374 -1.72 -20.14 7.25
CA VAL A 374 -2.84 -19.20 7.44
C VAL A 374 -3.85 -19.74 8.44
N ALA A 375 -4.09 -21.05 8.45
CA ALA A 375 -4.97 -21.69 9.43
C ALA A 375 -4.38 -21.71 10.84
N ALA A 376 -3.07 -21.86 10.99
CA ALA A 376 -2.40 -22.02 12.28
C ALA A 376 -2.00 -20.69 12.97
N VAL A 377 -1.68 -19.65 12.19
CA VAL A 377 -1.09 -18.41 12.71
C VAL A 377 -2.05 -17.23 12.49
N PRO A 378 -2.64 -16.66 13.57
CA PRO A 378 -3.43 -15.45 13.47
C PRO A 378 -2.66 -14.32 12.76
N GLY A 379 -3.29 -13.69 11.77
CA GLY A 379 -2.68 -12.62 10.96
C GLY A 379 -1.81 -13.10 9.79
N ALA A 380 -1.51 -14.39 9.67
CA ALA A 380 -0.76 -14.92 8.51
C ALA A 380 -1.54 -14.84 7.19
N GLY A 381 -2.85 -14.51 7.22
CA GLY A 381 -3.64 -14.16 6.04
C GLY A 381 -3.02 -13.04 5.20
N LEU A 382 -2.11 -12.22 5.75
CA LEU A 382 -1.33 -11.24 4.99
C LEU A 382 -0.43 -11.88 3.92
N LEU A 383 0.00 -13.13 4.13
CA LEU A 383 0.88 -13.88 3.22
C LEU A 383 0.12 -14.51 2.04
N ARG A 384 -1.22 -14.52 2.11
CA ARG A 384 -2.11 -15.12 1.11
C ARG A 384 -1.92 -14.50 -0.28
N ASP A 385 -1.80 -13.17 -0.34
CA ASP A 385 -1.61 -12.41 -1.57
C ASP A 385 -0.13 -12.37 -1.97
N THR A 386 0.42 -13.54 -2.30
CA THR A 386 1.86 -13.70 -2.57
C THR A 386 2.38 -12.78 -3.68
N GLN A 387 1.54 -12.46 -4.68
CA GLN A 387 1.87 -11.53 -5.75
C GLN A 387 2.24 -10.12 -5.25
N LYS A 388 1.75 -9.67 -4.07
CA LYS A 388 2.12 -8.35 -3.51
C LYS A 388 3.62 -8.27 -3.19
N PHE A 389 4.24 -9.41 -2.89
CA PHE A 389 5.67 -9.50 -2.57
C PHE A 389 6.57 -9.33 -3.80
N VAL A 390 6.03 -9.39 -5.02
CA VAL A 390 6.77 -9.07 -6.26
C VAL A 390 7.37 -7.66 -6.23
N ALA A 391 6.84 -6.74 -5.40
CA ALA A 391 7.46 -5.45 -5.10
C ALA A 391 8.95 -5.57 -4.68
N LEU A 392 9.33 -6.64 -3.99
CA LEU A 392 10.71 -6.90 -3.54
C LEU A 392 11.68 -7.16 -4.71
N ALA A 393 11.18 -7.57 -5.87
CA ALA A 393 11.97 -7.78 -7.08
C ALA A 393 12.09 -6.55 -7.98
N LEU A 394 11.25 -5.53 -7.78
CA LEU A 394 11.22 -4.32 -8.60
C LEU A 394 12.57 -3.56 -8.63
N PRO A 395 13.31 -3.37 -7.51
CA PRO A 395 14.58 -2.66 -7.53
C PRO A 395 15.63 -3.30 -8.45
N ALA A 396 15.71 -4.64 -8.47
CA ALA A 396 16.64 -5.36 -9.32
C ALA A 396 16.28 -5.23 -10.81
N THR A 397 14.98 -5.26 -11.12
CA THR A 397 14.46 -5.08 -12.49
C THR A 397 14.78 -3.69 -13.04
N VAL A 398 14.59 -2.67 -12.21
CA VAL A 398 14.93 -1.26 -12.52
C VAL A 398 16.44 -1.08 -12.72
N LEU A 399 17.27 -1.73 -11.90
CA LEU A 399 18.72 -1.74 -12.10
C LEU A 399 19.12 -2.43 -13.40
N ALA A 400 18.47 -3.54 -13.77
CA ALA A 400 18.73 -4.23 -15.03
C ALA A 400 18.46 -3.30 -16.23
N LEU A 401 17.37 -2.54 -16.23
CA LEU A 401 17.07 -1.54 -17.26
C LEU A 401 18.19 -0.50 -17.41
N ALA A 402 18.68 0.04 -16.28
CA ALA A 402 19.76 1.03 -16.30
C ALA A 402 21.11 0.44 -16.74
N PHE A 403 21.46 -0.77 -16.29
CA PHE A 403 22.67 -1.46 -16.73
C PHE A 403 22.62 -1.81 -18.20
N ALA A 404 21.47 -2.28 -18.71
CA ALA A 404 21.30 -2.55 -20.13
C ALA A 404 21.45 -1.28 -20.98
N ALA A 405 20.85 -0.17 -20.54
CA ALA A 405 21.03 1.13 -21.19
C ALA A 405 22.50 1.56 -21.21
N ARG A 406 23.22 1.35 -20.11
CA ARG A 406 24.66 1.67 -20.03
C ARG A 406 25.51 0.80 -20.95
N GLU A 407 25.32 -0.51 -20.98
CA GLU A 407 26.10 -1.39 -21.87
C GLU A 407 25.78 -1.09 -23.34
N LEU A 408 24.52 -0.77 -23.67
CA LEU A 408 24.12 -0.38 -25.02
C LEU A 408 24.68 1.00 -25.41
N ALA A 409 24.80 1.94 -24.47
CA ALA A 409 25.43 3.24 -24.70
C ALA A 409 26.93 3.16 -25.04
N GLY A 410 27.56 1.99 -24.86
CA GLY A 410 28.91 1.73 -25.40
C GLY A 410 28.93 1.47 -26.91
N ARG A 411 27.76 1.21 -27.53
CA ARG A 411 27.60 0.92 -28.96
C ARG A 411 26.85 2.01 -29.72
N ILE A 412 25.94 2.71 -29.04
CA ILE A 412 25.16 3.82 -29.59
C ILE A 412 25.17 5.02 -28.63
N ARG A 413 24.60 6.14 -29.05
CA ARG A 413 24.49 7.36 -28.23
C ARG A 413 23.72 7.07 -26.92
N PRO A 414 24.10 7.60 -25.75
CA PRO A 414 23.38 7.41 -24.49
C PRO A 414 21.89 7.73 -24.58
N ALA A 415 21.52 8.79 -25.32
CA ALA A 415 20.13 9.13 -25.58
C ALA A 415 19.37 8.03 -26.33
N GLY A 416 19.98 7.44 -27.38
CA GLY A 416 19.38 6.35 -28.13
C GLY A 416 19.19 5.09 -27.29
N ALA A 417 20.20 4.74 -26.47
CA ALA A 417 20.10 3.61 -25.54
C ALA A 417 19.01 3.84 -24.48
N GLY A 418 19.02 5.02 -23.84
CA GLY A 418 18.01 5.40 -22.86
C GLY A 418 16.59 5.35 -23.41
N LEU A 419 16.36 5.92 -24.60
CA LEU A 419 15.05 5.91 -25.27
C LEU A 419 14.61 4.49 -25.64
N LEU A 420 15.50 3.67 -26.22
CA LEU A 420 15.17 2.28 -26.58
C LEU A 420 14.76 1.46 -25.35
N LEU A 421 15.56 1.51 -24.27
CA LEU A 421 15.23 0.78 -23.05
C LEU A 421 13.99 1.35 -22.34
N THR A 422 13.71 2.64 -22.52
CA THR A 422 12.45 3.24 -22.03
C THR A 422 11.26 2.72 -22.82
N ALA A 423 11.39 2.59 -24.14
CA ALA A 423 10.37 1.97 -24.98
C ALA A 423 10.13 0.50 -24.62
N VAL A 424 11.18 -0.24 -24.27
CA VAL A 424 11.06 -1.62 -23.75
C VAL A 424 10.31 -1.65 -22.41
N ALA A 425 10.61 -0.74 -21.48
CA ALA A 425 9.89 -0.64 -20.21
C ALA A 425 8.39 -0.32 -20.42
N VAL A 426 8.09 0.63 -21.31
CA VAL A 426 6.71 0.98 -21.69
C VAL A 426 5.99 -0.20 -22.36
N ALA A 427 6.70 -0.96 -23.21
CA ALA A 427 6.17 -2.14 -23.88
C ALA A 427 5.83 -3.29 -22.93
N ALA A 428 6.24 -3.25 -21.65
CA ALA A 428 5.82 -4.25 -20.67
C ALA A 428 4.29 -4.23 -20.44
N VAL A 429 3.68 -3.06 -20.57
CA VAL A 429 2.22 -2.82 -20.46
C VAL A 429 1.86 -1.56 -21.27
N PRO A 430 1.82 -1.64 -22.62
CA PRO A 430 1.70 -0.46 -23.49
C PRO A 430 0.34 0.26 -23.37
N ASP A 431 -0.67 -0.46 -22.91
CA ASP A 431 -2.05 -0.02 -22.72
C ASP A 431 -2.35 0.50 -21.31
N ALA A 432 -1.34 0.61 -20.44
CA ALA A 432 -1.49 1.04 -19.04
C ALA A 432 -2.35 2.31 -18.86
N PRO A 433 -2.14 3.42 -19.60
CA PRO A 433 -2.95 4.62 -19.40
C PRO A 433 -4.41 4.38 -19.75
N ARG A 434 -4.70 3.73 -20.89
CA ARG A 434 -6.09 3.45 -21.29
C ARG A 434 -6.77 2.52 -20.30
N ALA A 435 -6.11 1.43 -19.92
CA ALA A 435 -6.63 0.49 -18.92
C ALA A 435 -6.99 1.20 -17.59
N LEU A 436 -6.14 2.13 -17.14
CA LEU A 436 -6.41 2.93 -15.94
C LEU A 436 -7.50 3.96 -16.16
N TRP A 437 -7.49 4.74 -17.25
CA TRP A 437 -8.48 5.80 -17.49
C TRP A 437 -9.89 5.27 -17.69
N ASP A 438 -10.02 4.08 -18.27
CA ASP A 438 -11.31 3.46 -18.52
C ASP A 438 -11.97 2.99 -17.22
N GLN A 439 -11.19 2.51 -16.26
CA GLN A 439 -11.70 1.97 -14.99
C GLN A 439 -11.66 2.97 -13.83
N LEU A 440 -10.63 3.81 -13.74
CA LEU A 440 -10.50 4.84 -12.70
C LEU A 440 -11.28 6.10 -13.09
N ARG A 441 -12.60 5.99 -12.97
CA ARG A 441 -13.55 7.09 -13.18
C ARG A 441 -14.11 7.51 -11.82
N PRO A 442 -13.66 8.65 -11.27
CA PRO A 442 -14.23 9.15 -10.03
C PRO A 442 -15.74 9.35 -10.14
N VAL A 443 -16.46 9.04 -9.06
CA VAL A 443 -17.92 9.14 -8.97
C VAL A 443 -18.34 10.20 -7.97
N THR A 444 -19.55 10.70 -8.13
CA THR A 444 -20.19 11.58 -7.15
C THR A 444 -21.30 10.80 -6.49
N TYR A 445 -21.28 10.68 -5.17
CA TYR A 445 -22.37 10.03 -4.43
C TYR A 445 -23.63 10.90 -4.55
N GLY A 446 -24.77 10.25 -4.86
CA GLY A 446 -26.06 10.93 -4.97
C GLY A 446 -26.59 11.47 -3.63
N GLN A 447 -27.58 12.37 -3.70
CA GLN A 447 -28.22 12.95 -2.51
C GLN A 447 -28.91 11.90 -1.62
N ASP A 448 -29.27 10.75 -2.16
CA ASP A 448 -29.84 9.61 -1.43
C ASP A 448 -28.88 9.16 -0.31
N TRP A 449 -27.56 9.07 -0.60
CA TRP A 449 -26.54 8.67 0.37
C TRP A 449 -26.43 9.68 1.52
N GLU A 450 -26.47 10.98 1.22
CA GLU A 450 -26.43 12.02 2.25
C GLU A 450 -27.68 12.00 3.14
N GLN A 451 -28.85 11.73 2.55
CA GLN A 451 -30.11 11.62 3.29
C GLN A 451 -30.13 10.41 4.20
N VAL A 452 -29.73 9.24 3.69
CA VAL A 452 -29.60 8.01 4.48
C VAL A 452 -28.60 8.20 5.62
N ALA A 453 -27.43 8.80 5.34
CA ALA A 453 -26.43 9.11 6.37
C ALA A 453 -27.02 9.96 7.50
N ARG A 454 -27.78 11.02 7.17
CA ARG A 454 -28.46 11.86 8.19
C ARG A 454 -29.52 11.12 9.01
N ILE A 455 -30.21 10.14 8.43
CA ILE A 455 -31.26 9.38 9.14
C ILE A 455 -30.66 8.44 10.18
N VAL A 456 -29.54 7.79 9.84
CA VAL A 456 -28.90 6.79 10.72
C VAL A 456 -27.90 7.41 11.70
N ASP A 457 -27.44 8.64 11.45
CA ASP A 457 -26.44 9.34 12.26
C ASP A 457 -26.82 9.39 13.75
N GLY A 458 -25.91 8.92 14.60
CA GLY A 458 -26.08 8.88 16.05
C GLY A 458 -27.21 7.97 16.57
N ARG A 459 -27.83 7.14 15.71
CA ARG A 459 -28.92 6.24 16.13
C ARG A 459 -28.37 4.86 16.50
N PRO A 460 -28.82 4.25 17.62
CA PRO A 460 -28.41 2.91 18.01
C PRO A 460 -29.02 1.86 17.08
N GLY A 461 -28.36 0.70 17.00
CA GLY A 461 -28.76 -0.43 16.16
C GLY A 461 -27.91 -0.54 14.89
N ASP A 462 -27.66 -1.79 14.48
CA ASP A 462 -26.78 -2.11 13.36
C ASP A 462 -27.52 -2.05 12.02
N LEU A 463 -26.75 -1.98 10.92
CA LEU A 463 -27.26 -1.88 9.55
C LEU A 463 -26.80 -3.05 8.70
N LEU A 464 -27.75 -3.67 7.98
CA LEU A 464 -27.47 -4.58 6.86
C LEU A 464 -27.67 -3.87 5.53
N VAL A 465 -26.94 -4.30 4.51
CA VAL A 465 -27.08 -3.78 3.15
C VAL A 465 -27.50 -4.90 2.19
N LEU A 466 -28.42 -4.57 1.29
CA LEU A 466 -28.83 -5.37 0.15
C LEU A 466 -28.37 -4.70 -1.15
N PRO A 467 -27.96 -5.46 -2.17
CA PRO A 467 -27.77 -6.92 -2.14
C PRO A 467 -26.66 -7.34 -1.17
N ALA A 468 -26.79 -8.53 -0.59
CA ALA A 468 -25.88 -9.02 0.42
C ALA A 468 -24.46 -9.26 -0.13
N GLY A 469 -23.46 -9.08 0.73
CA GLY A 469 -22.05 -9.31 0.43
C GLY A 469 -21.19 -8.07 0.63
N SER A 470 -19.86 -8.26 0.57
CA SER A 470 -18.88 -7.18 0.78
C SER A 470 -18.61 -6.37 -0.48
N PHE A 471 -18.89 -6.94 -1.66
CA PHE A 471 -18.73 -6.30 -2.95
C PHE A 471 -20.08 -6.06 -3.62
N ARG A 472 -20.16 -4.99 -4.41
CA ARG A 472 -21.26 -4.68 -5.33
C ARG A 472 -20.82 -4.96 -6.74
N SER A 473 -21.55 -5.84 -7.42
CA SER A 473 -21.47 -5.93 -8.88
C SER A 473 -22.41 -4.89 -9.46
N THR A 474 -21.89 -4.06 -10.35
CA THR A 474 -22.66 -3.14 -11.19
C THR A 474 -23.56 -2.11 -10.49
N PRO A 475 -23.06 -1.22 -9.61
CA PRO A 475 -23.82 -0.01 -9.32
C PRO A 475 -23.92 0.78 -10.63
N LEU A 476 -25.14 1.05 -11.13
CA LEU A 476 -25.36 1.77 -12.40
C LEU A 476 -24.67 3.15 -12.39
N TRP A 477 -24.57 3.78 -11.23
CA TRP A 477 -23.90 5.06 -11.02
C TRP A 477 -22.36 4.95 -10.95
N ALA A 478 -21.82 3.74 -10.77
CA ALA A 478 -20.38 3.45 -10.75
C ALA A 478 -19.88 2.73 -12.02
N GLY A 479 -20.63 2.86 -13.13
CA GLY A 479 -20.19 2.38 -14.43
C GLY A 479 -20.10 0.86 -14.58
N GLY A 480 -20.77 0.09 -13.70
CA GLY A 480 -20.82 -1.37 -13.81
C GLY A 480 -19.68 -2.12 -13.11
N ALA A 481 -18.69 -1.44 -12.53
CA ALA A 481 -17.51 -2.09 -11.95
C ALA A 481 -17.83 -2.81 -10.63
N ALA A 482 -17.09 -3.88 -10.34
CA ALA A 482 -17.08 -4.48 -9.02
C ALA A 482 -16.40 -3.53 -8.01
N VAL A 483 -17.07 -3.20 -6.92
CA VAL A 483 -16.58 -2.25 -5.90
C VAL A 483 -16.86 -2.79 -4.50
N LEU A 484 -15.98 -2.54 -3.55
CA LEU A 484 -16.29 -2.77 -2.14
C LEU A 484 -17.45 -1.85 -1.73
N ASP A 485 -18.36 -2.36 -0.91
CA ASP A 485 -19.50 -1.61 -0.39
C ASP A 485 -19.03 -0.26 0.22
N PRO A 486 -19.57 0.88 -0.24
CA PRO A 486 -19.22 2.18 0.32
C PRO A 486 -19.92 2.48 1.65
N ALA A 487 -21.00 1.78 2.01
CA ALA A 487 -21.78 2.07 3.21
C ALA A 487 -20.95 2.07 4.51
N PRO A 488 -20.04 1.10 4.78
CA PRO A 488 -19.17 1.12 5.97
C PRO A 488 -18.24 2.33 6.05
N ARG A 489 -17.96 2.99 4.92
CA ARG A 489 -17.11 4.20 4.82
C ARG A 489 -17.91 5.49 4.64
N LEU A 490 -19.24 5.43 4.61
CA LEU A 490 -20.14 6.58 4.45
C LEU A 490 -21.05 6.81 5.64
N LEU A 491 -21.52 5.74 6.28
CA LEU A 491 -22.57 5.80 7.29
C LEU A 491 -21.97 5.71 8.69
N ASP A 492 -22.31 6.67 9.56
CA ASP A 492 -21.91 6.65 10.98
C ASP A 492 -22.82 5.74 11.82
N THR A 493 -23.00 4.52 11.34
CA THR A 493 -23.66 3.41 12.03
C THR A 493 -22.86 2.13 11.76
N ARG A 494 -22.96 1.13 12.65
CA ARG A 494 -22.24 -0.13 12.44
C ARG A 494 -22.90 -0.91 11.31
N VAL A 495 -22.25 -0.92 10.15
CA VAL A 495 -22.65 -1.77 9.02
C VAL A 495 -22.09 -3.17 9.22
N LEU A 496 -22.96 -4.18 9.27
CA LEU A 496 -22.55 -5.57 9.41
C LEU A 496 -22.09 -6.11 8.04
N VAL A 497 -20.80 -6.42 7.95
CA VAL A 497 -20.18 -6.93 6.72
C VAL A 497 -19.69 -8.36 6.98
N PRO A 498 -20.28 -9.38 6.32
CA PRO A 498 -19.86 -10.78 6.47
C PRO A 498 -18.37 -11.02 6.16
N GLY A 499 -17.80 -10.17 5.29
CA GLY A 499 -16.42 -10.28 4.81
C GLY A 499 -16.22 -11.38 3.75
N ASP A 500 -17.28 -12.12 3.42
CA ASP A 500 -17.24 -13.17 2.42
C ASP A 500 -16.90 -12.58 1.04
N LEU A 501 -15.99 -13.25 0.33
CA LEU A 501 -15.60 -12.91 -1.03
C LEU A 501 -15.89 -14.08 -1.96
N VAL A 502 -16.68 -13.84 -3.00
CA VAL A 502 -16.93 -14.81 -4.06
C VAL A 502 -15.88 -14.59 -5.16
N VAL A 503 -15.04 -15.60 -5.41
CA VAL A 503 -14.00 -15.59 -6.45
C VAL A 503 -14.31 -16.66 -7.49
N GLY A 504 -14.62 -16.25 -8.73
CA GLY A 504 -15.04 -17.13 -9.83
C GLY A 504 -16.21 -16.53 -10.60
N GLY A 505 -16.37 -16.90 -11.88
CA GLY A 505 -17.32 -16.28 -12.82
C GLY A 505 -18.77 -16.28 -12.33
N ALA A 506 -19.53 -15.28 -12.78
CA ALA A 506 -20.90 -14.99 -12.36
C ALA A 506 -21.77 -16.24 -12.14
N ALA A 507 -22.18 -16.47 -10.89
CA ALA A 507 -23.27 -17.35 -10.47
C ALA A 507 -23.31 -18.77 -11.10
N GLY A 508 -22.16 -19.42 -11.26
CA GLY A 508 -22.04 -20.84 -11.65
C GLY A 508 -21.31 -21.70 -10.60
N ASP A 509 -21.30 -23.03 -10.82
CA ASP A 509 -20.75 -24.06 -9.91
C ASP A 509 -19.23 -23.95 -9.63
N ASP A 510 -18.52 -23.07 -10.36
CA ASP A 510 -17.07 -22.81 -10.20
C ASP A 510 -16.74 -21.61 -9.27
N ALA A 511 -17.76 -20.98 -8.66
CA ALA A 511 -17.56 -19.84 -7.76
C ALA A 511 -17.06 -20.29 -6.37
N ALA A 512 -15.80 -19.99 -6.04
CA ALA A 512 -15.24 -20.25 -4.73
C ALA A 512 -15.62 -19.14 -3.75
N ALA A 513 -16.49 -19.46 -2.79
CA ALA A 513 -16.78 -18.58 -1.66
C ALA A 513 -15.65 -18.67 -0.62
N VAL A 514 -14.96 -17.56 -0.43
CA VAL A 514 -13.98 -17.38 0.65
C VAL A 514 -14.71 -16.75 1.83
N PRO A 515 -14.87 -17.45 2.95
CA PRO A 515 -15.54 -16.88 4.11
C PRO A 515 -14.72 -15.71 4.69
N GLY A 516 -15.40 -14.67 5.14
CA GLY A 516 -14.82 -13.57 5.90
C GLY A 516 -14.65 -13.92 7.38
N GLU A 517 -14.27 -12.93 8.17
CA GLU A 517 -14.07 -13.11 9.61
C GLU A 517 -15.34 -12.85 10.46
N GLY A 518 -16.43 -12.30 9.88
CA GLY A 518 -17.61 -11.87 10.63
C GLY A 518 -18.73 -12.91 10.79
N ASP A 519 -18.76 -13.60 11.93
CA ASP A 519 -19.78 -14.61 12.25
C ASP A 519 -21.18 -14.03 12.46
N ARG A 520 -21.30 -12.94 13.22
CA ARG A 520 -22.60 -12.31 13.50
C ARG A 520 -23.12 -11.66 12.23
N ALA A 521 -22.27 -10.93 11.51
CA ALA A 521 -22.63 -10.38 10.21
C ALA A 521 -23.13 -11.47 9.25
N ARG A 522 -22.45 -12.62 9.16
CA ARG A 522 -22.93 -13.78 8.39
C ARG A 522 -24.31 -14.29 8.86
N ARG A 523 -24.51 -14.49 10.17
CA ARG A 523 -25.80 -14.96 10.71
C ARG A 523 -26.93 -14.00 10.37
N ALA A 524 -26.72 -12.70 10.54
CA ALA A 524 -27.69 -11.65 10.26
C ALA A 524 -28.01 -11.58 8.76
N THR A 525 -26.98 -11.57 7.90
CA THR A 525 -27.16 -11.64 6.44
C THR A 525 -27.90 -12.90 6.01
N ALA A 526 -27.56 -14.07 6.55
CA ALA A 526 -28.23 -15.33 6.22
C ALA A 526 -29.71 -15.32 6.66
N ALA A 527 -30.03 -14.76 7.82
CA ALA A 527 -31.41 -14.60 8.27
C ALA A 527 -32.22 -13.71 7.31
N LEU A 528 -31.66 -12.57 6.92
CA LEU A 528 -32.27 -11.68 5.93
C LEU A 528 -32.48 -12.38 4.58
N LEU A 529 -31.49 -13.10 4.07
CA LEU A 529 -31.59 -13.82 2.80
C LEU A 529 -32.56 -15.01 2.84
N ARG A 530 -32.77 -15.64 4.00
CA ARG A 530 -33.81 -16.65 4.16
C ARG A 530 -35.22 -16.06 4.20
N GLY A 531 -35.35 -14.75 4.42
CA GLY A 531 -36.65 -14.11 4.61
C GLY A 531 -37.24 -14.41 6.00
N ASP A 532 -36.38 -14.53 7.01
CA ASP A 532 -36.79 -14.76 8.40
C ASP A 532 -37.58 -13.54 8.94
N ASP A 533 -38.34 -13.74 10.01
CA ASP A 533 -39.15 -12.68 10.63
C ASP A 533 -38.28 -11.48 11.09
N PRO A 534 -38.72 -10.22 10.93
CA PRO A 534 -37.96 -9.04 11.37
C PRO A 534 -37.49 -9.08 12.83
N SER A 535 -38.24 -9.76 13.72
CA SER A 535 -37.85 -9.92 15.13
C SER A 535 -36.56 -10.74 15.32
N VAL A 536 -36.25 -11.67 14.41
CA VAL A 536 -35.01 -12.44 14.42
C VAL A 536 -33.81 -11.52 14.16
N LEU A 537 -33.93 -10.64 13.18
CA LEU A 537 -32.91 -9.64 12.87
C LEU A 537 -32.78 -8.60 13.98
N ALA A 538 -33.91 -8.16 14.54
CA ALA A 538 -33.93 -7.27 15.69
C ALA A 538 -33.23 -7.88 16.92
N GLY A 539 -33.42 -9.18 17.17
CA GLY A 539 -32.70 -9.93 18.20
C GLY A 539 -31.20 -10.09 17.94
N LEU A 540 -30.76 -9.92 16.68
CA LEU A 540 -29.36 -9.81 16.28
C LEU A 540 -28.87 -8.36 16.27
N GLY A 541 -29.63 -7.42 16.83
CA GLY A 541 -29.29 -5.99 16.92
C GLY A 541 -29.40 -5.21 15.61
N VAL A 542 -29.95 -5.81 14.55
CA VAL A 542 -30.14 -5.14 13.25
C VAL A 542 -31.39 -4.28 13.30
N ARG A 543 -31.20 -2.97 13.20
CA ARG A 543 -32.28 -1.99 13.12
C ARG A 543 -32.59 -1.59 11.68
N TRP A 544 -31.54 -1.50 10.86
CA TRP A 544 -31.64 -0.91 9.54
C TRP A 544 -31.35 -1.93 8.46
N VAL A 545 -32.11 -1.88 7.37
CA VAL A 545 -31.78 -2.56 6.12
C VAL A 545 -31.75 -1.53 5.00
N LEU A 546 -30.57 -1.31 4.43
CA LEU A 546 -30.37 -0.43 3.27
C LEU A 546 -30.43 -1.27 2.00
N ASP A 547 -31.40 -1.03 1.12
CA ASP A 547 -31.48 -1.67 -0.20
C ASP A 547 -30.95 -0.73 -1.29
N GLU A 548 -29.78 -1.06 -1.83
CA GLU A 548 -29.20 -0.44 -3.02
C GLU A 548 -29.89 -0.98 -4.27
N ARG A 549 -30.95 -0.30 -4.71
CA ARG A 549 -31.83 -0.74 -5.81
C ARG A 549 -31.11 -0.90 -7.15
N THR A 550 -30.03 -0.15 -7.34
CA THR A 550 -29.27 -0.11 -8.60
C THR A 550 -28.09 -1.08 -8.63
N SER A 551 -27.82 -1.79 -7.53
CA SER A 551 -26.75 -2.77 -7.41
C SER A 551 -27.27 -4.20 -7.64
N ALA A 552 -26.52 -5.00 -8.41
CA ALA A 552 -26.82 -6.42 -8.60
C ALA A 552 -26.18 -7.27 -7.50
N GLY A 553 -26.81 -8.37 -7.14
CA GLY A 553 -26.30 -9.32 -6.14
C GLY A 553 -27.40 -10.11 -5.42
N PRO A 554 -27.02 -10.97 -4.46
CA PRO A 554 -27.95 -11.86 -3.79
C PRO A 554 -28.91 -11.09 -2.87
N ARG A 555 -30.21 -11.25 -3.13
CA ARG A 555 -31.29 -10.73 -2.26
C ARG A 555 -32.08 -11.85 -1.57
N GLY A 556 -31.97 -13.09 -2.06
CA GLY A 556 -32.68 -14.23 -1.48
C GLY A 556 -34.18 -13.95 -1.36
N ARG A 557 -34.75 -14.28 -0.20
CA ARG A 557 -36.15 -14.01 0.16
C ARG A 557 -36.30 -12.78 1.07
N SER A 558 -35.34 -11.85 1.06
CA SER A 558 -35.36 -10.66 1.92
C SER A 558 -36.62 -9.80 1.78
N ALA A 559 -37.23 -9.80 0.59
CA ALA A 559 -38.51 -9.14 0.35
C ALA A 559 -39.62 -9.60 1.31
N ARG A 560 -39.58 -10.84 1.82
CA ARG A 560 -40.55 -11.33 2.83
C ARG A 560 -40.37 -10.66 4.17
N THR A 561 -39.12 -10.49 4.61
CA THR A 561 -38.78 -9.74 5.82
C THR A 561 -39.18 -8.28 5.66
N LEU A 562 -38.83 -7.66 4.53
CA LEU A 562 -39.05 -6.22 4.28
C LEU A 562 -40.50 -5.85 3.97
N ALA A 563 -41.34 -6.82 3.55
CA ALA A 563 -42.77 -6.62 3.42
C ALA A 563 -43.44 -6.31 4.78
N GLY A 564 -42.73 -6.55 5.89
CA GLY A 564 -43.16 -6.25 7.24
C GLY A 564 -44.48 -6.94 7.53
N THR A 565 -44.52 -8.27 7.60
CA THR A 565 -45.75 -8.99 7.99
C THR A 565 -45.60 -9.47 9.44
N PRO A 566 -46.38 -8.92 10.41
CA PRO A 566 -47.46 -7.94 10.30
C PRO A 566 -46.98 -6.50 9.98
N PRO A 567 -47.81 -5.63 9.34
CA PRO A 567 -47.44 -4.34 8.69
C PRO A 567 -46.57 -3.38 9.51
N GLU A 568 -46.64 -3.49 10.83
CA GLU A 568 -45.94 -2.63 11.79
C GLU A 568 -44.48 -3.06 12.03
N SER A 569 -44.08 -4.24 11.55
CA SER A 569 -42.78 -4.85 11.81
C SER A 569 -41.62 -4.26 11.00
N THR A 570 -41.90 -3.52 9.93
CA THR A 570 -40.88 -2.84 9.11
C THR A 570 -41.46 -1.55 8.52
N THR A 571 -40.77 -0.42 8.74
CA THR A 571 -41.17 0.90 8.25
C THR A 571 -40.15 1.40 7.24
N THR A 572 -40.60 1.87 6.08
CA THR A 572 -39.70 2.53 5.12
C THR A 572 -39.45 3.97 5.56
N ARG A 573 -38.19 4.31 5.86
CA ARG A 573 -37.78 5.65 6.31
C ARG A 573 -37.31 6.55 5.19
N PHE A 574 -36.80 5.96 4.13
CA PHE A 574 -36.33 6.70 2.96
C PHE A 574 -36.56 5.87 1.70
N THR A 575 -36.99 6.54 0.64
CA THR A 575 -37.12 5.97 -0.70
C THR A 575 -36.58 6.99 -1.68
N GLY A 576 -35.47 6.64 -2.33
CA GLY A 576 -34.89 7.40 -3.42
C GLY A 576 -34.81 6.58 -4.70
N SER A 577 -34.09 7.14 -5.68
CA SER A 577 -33.84 6.47 -6.96
C SER A 577 -32.79 5.36 -6.83
N GLU A 578 -31.81 5.53 -5.94
CA GLU A 578 -30.71 4.58 -5.74
C GLU A 578 -30.91 3.72 -4.50
N LEU A 579 -31.47 4.28 -3.42
CA LEU A 579 -31.52 3.66 -2.10
C LEU A 579 -32.93 3.59 -1.54
N VAL A 580 -33.22 2.53 -0.80
CA VAL A 580 -34.37 2.46 0.13
C VAL A 580 -33.84 2.09 1.49
N LEU A 581 -34.24 2.85 2.53
CA LEU A 581 -33.88 2.53 3.91
C LEU A 581 -35.11 2.03 4.66
N HIS A 582 -35.02 0.81 5.15
CA HIS A 582 -36.02 0.20 6.02
C HIS A 582 -35.55 0.22 7.47
N GLU A 583 -36.44 0.56 8.40
CA GLU A 583 -36.27 0.38 9.84
C GLU A 583 -37.12 -0.80 10.30
N LEU A 584 -36.51 -1.75 11.00
CA LEU A 584 -37.23 -2.84 11.65
C LEU A 584 -37.90 -2.35 12.94
N ALA A 585 -38.99 -2.99 13.33
CA ALA A 585 -39.65 -2.68 14.60
C ALA A 585 -38.70 -2.94 15.77
N ALA A 586 -38.69 -2.00 16.72
CA ALA A 586 -37.87 -2.14 17.92
C ALA A 586 -38.29 -3.37 18.72
N PRO A 587 -37.34 -4.10 19.33
CA PRO A 587 -37.63 -5.21 20.24
C PRO A 587 -38.60 -4.79 21.35
N ASN A 588 -39.39 -5.75 21.84
CA ASN A 588 -40.27 -5.54 22.99
C ASN A 588 -39.42 -5.26 24.24
N GLY A 589 -39.77 -4.23 25.00
CA GLY A 589 -39.05 -3.85 26.22
C GLY A 589 -39.47 -2.50 26.78
N PRO A 590 -38.99 -2.13 27.97
CA PRO A 590 -39.23 -0.82 28.56
C PRO A 590 -38.45 0.29 27.83
N GLY A 591 -38.92 1.55 27.96
CA GLY A 591 -38.25 2.72 27.39
C GLY A 591 -38.64 3.03 25.93
N GLY A 592 -38.07 4.09 25.37
CA GLY A 592 -38.27 4.49 23.97
C GLY A 592 -37.55 3.58 22.97
N ALA A 593 -37.86 3.70 21.69
CA ALA A 593 -37.30 2.82 20.65
C ALA A 593 -35.76 2.80 20.62
N ASP A 594 -35.11 3.96 20.76
CA ASP A 594 -33.64 4.04 20.76
C ASP A 594 -33.01 3.31 21.96
N ALA A 595 -33.58 3.42 23.17
CA ALA A 595 -33.10 2.70 24.35
C ALA A 595 -33.26 1.16 24.19
N ARG A 596 -34.33 0.72 23.52
CA ARG A 596 -34.55 -0.72 23.25
C ARG A 596 -33.57 -1.27 22.24
N TRP A 597 -33.22 -0.48 21.21
CA TRP A 597 -32.18 -0.85 20.25
C TRP A 597 -30.80 -0.90 20.90
N GLU A 598 -30.48 0.07 21.74
CA GLU A 598 -29.22 0.12 22.49
C GLU A 598 -29.05 -1.11 23.40
N ALA A 599 -30.14 -1.63 23.97
CA ALA A 599 -30.12 -2.85 24.77
C ALA A 599 -29.85 -4.14 23.95
N THR A 600 -30.16 -4.16 22.66
CA THR A 600 -29.93 -5.30 21.75
C THR A 600 -28.69 -5.19 20.88
N ALA A 601 -28.19 -3.97 20.69
CA ALA A 601 -26.97 -3.73 19.94
C ALA A 601 -25.79 -4.37 20.67
N GLU A 602 -24.87 -4.97 19.92
CA GLU A 602 -23.60 -5.34 20.54
C GLU A 602 -22.87 -4.05 20.95
N PRO A 603 -22.29 -3.99 22.16
CA PRO A 603 -21.61 -2.79 22.61
C PRO A 603 -20.55 -2.35 21.58
N ALA A 604 -20.40 -1.04 21.43
CA ALA A 604 -19.25 -0.46 20.75
C ALA A 604 -17.96 -1.03 21.36
N ALA A 605 -16.87 -1.05 20.58
CA ALA A 605 -15.58 -1.43 21.13
C ALA A 605 -15.30 -0.60 22.39
N PRO A 606 -14.80 -1.21 23.49
CA PRO A 606 -14.62 -0.51 24.75
C PRO A 606 -13.85 0.80 24.57
N ALA A 607 -14.24 1.86 25.29
CA ALA A 607 -13.59 3.17 25.18
C ALA A 607 -12.07 3.09 25.40
N SER A 608 -11.62 2.18 26.28
CA SER A 608 -10.21 1.87 26.49
C SER A 608 -9.53 1.28 25.25
N ALA A 609 -10.18 0.33 24.57
CA ALA A 609 -9.66 -0.27 23.33
C ALA A 609 -9.57 0.78 22.21
N ARG A 610 -10.63 1.58 22.02
CA ARG A 610 -10.62 2.72 21.09
C ARG A 610 -9.49 3.70 21.42
N GLY A 611 -9.31 4.04 22.70
CA GLY A 611 -8.24 4.91 23.19
C GLY A 611 -6.84 4.40 22.86
N TRP A 612 -6.55 3.12 23.13
CA TRP A 612 -5.26 2.50 22.83
C TRP A 612 -4.96 2.46 21.32
N VAL A 613 -5.94 2.09 20.50
CA VAL A 613 -5.79 2.05 19.05
C VAL A 613 -5.56 3.46 18.50
N LEU A 614 -6.32 4.47 18.95
CA LEU A 614 -6.12 5.87 18.55
C LEU A 614 -4.75 6.40 18.96
N ALA A 615 -4.28 6.07 20.17
CA ALA A 615 -2.94 6.44 20.62
C ALA A 615 -1.85 5.82 19.74
N ALA A 616 -2.01 4.56 19.32
CA ALA A 616 -1.10 3.92 18.37
C ALA A 616 -1.10 4.61 17.00
N HIS A 617 -2.25 5.04 16.50
CA HIS A 617 -2.33 5.81 15.25
C HIS A 617 -1.61 7.17 15.37
N ALA A 618 -1.80 7.87 16.49
CA ALA A 618 -1.14 9.15 16.75
C ALA A 618 0.38 8.98 16.83
N LEU A 619 0.84 7.92 17.49
CA LEU A 619 2.26 7.59 17.60
C LEU A 619 2.87 7.20 16.25
N TRP A 620 2.15 6.44 15.42
CA TRP A 620 2.55 6.14 14.04
C TRP A 620 2.75 7.43 13.22
N LEU A 621 1.76 8.33 13.24
CA LEU A 621 1.82 9.60 12.51
C LEU A 621 2.95 10.50 13.03
N LEU A 622 3.10 10.60 14.35
CA LEU A 622 4.18 11.36 14.98
C LEU A 622 5.54 10.82 14.57
N THR A 623 5.71 9.50 14.53
CA THR A 623 6.96 8.85 14.11
C THR A 623 7.30 9.20 12.67
N LEU A 624 6.32 9.15 11.77
CA LEU A 624 6.48 9.57 10.37
C LEU A 624 6.92 11.03 10.27
N VAL A 625 6.21 11.94 10.95
CA VAL A 625 6.50 13.39 10.90
C VAL A 625 7.89 13.69 11.47
N LEU A 626 8.24 13.15 12.65
CA LEU A 626 9.54 13.36 13.27
C LEU A 626 10.68 12.83 12.38
N ALA A 627 10.50 11.65 11.79
CA ALA A 627 11.49 11.07 10.89
C ALA A 627 11.70 11.94 9.63
N LEU A 628 10.61 12.46 9.03
CA LEU A 628 10.67 13.39 7.90
C LEU A 628 11.34 14.72 8.27
N VAL A 629 11.05 15.28 9.45
CA VAL A 629 11.69 16.51 9.95
C VAL A 629 13.19 16.28 10.11
N VAL A 630 13.60 15.19 10.79
CA VAL A 630 15.03 14.89 10.98
C VAL A 630 15.74 14.63 9.64
N ALA A 631 15.06 14.00 8.68
CA ALA A 631 15.60 13.78 7.34
C ALA A 631 15.79 15.10 6.54
N SER A 632 14.92 16.09 6.74
CA SER A 632 14.88 17.34 5.98
C SER A 632 15.69 18.50 6.56
N VAL A 633 15.97 18.51 7.89
CA VAL A 633 16.73 19.58 8.56
C VAL A 633 18.12 19.72 7.96
N SER A 634 18.35 20.81 7.22
CA SER A 634 19.64 21.21 6.66
C SER A 634 20.55 21.75 7.76
N THR A 635 21.82 21.33 7.76
CA THR A 635 22.88 21.77 8.69
C THR A 635 23.39 23.13 8.21
N ALA A 636 22.51 24.13 8.18
CA ALA A 636 22.90 25.52 7.95
C ALA A 636 23.51 26.15 9.21
N THR A 637 23.31 25.53 10.38
CA THR A 637 23.76 26.05 11.68
C THR A 637 25.25 25.84 11.97
N THR A 638 25.98 25.05 11.18
CA THR A 638 27.42 24.79 11.41
C THR A 638 28.33 25.75 10.65
N THR A 639 27.89 26.34 9.54
CA THR A 639 28.63 27.35 8.78
C THR A 639 28.63 28.70 9.49
N ALA A 640 27.48 29.15 10.00
CA ALA A 640 27.38 30.41 10.73
C ALA A 640 28.29 30.47 11.98
N ARG A 641 28.51 29.33 12.65
CA ARG A 641 29.41 29.24 13.81
C ARG A 641 30.89 29.19 13.42
N ARG A 642 31.20 28.71 12.21
CA ARG A 642 32.56 28.69 11.65
C ARG A 642 32.97 30.07 11.13
N ASP A 643 32.04 30.79 10.54
CA ASP A 643 32.26 32.16 10.07
C ASP A 643 32.36 33.13 11.26
N ALA A 644 31.61 32.91 12.34
CA ALA A 644 31.77 33.65 13.59
C ALA A 644 33.14 33.40 14.26
N TYR A 645 33.65 32.16 14.25
CA TYR A 645 34.99 31.83 14.77
C TYR A 645 36.15 32.29 13.86
N ALA A 646 35.90 32.49 12.56
CA ALA A 646 36.88 33.03 11.63
C ALA A 646 36.92 34.57 11.64
N ALA A 647 35.83 35.22 12.06
CA ALA A 647 35.75 36.67 12.27
C ALA A 647 36.41 37.10 13.59
N GLU A 648 36.41 36.25 14.61
CA GLU A 648 37.21 36.42 15.83
C GLU A 648 38.63 35.91 15.58
N GLY A 649 39.49 36.76 14.99
CA GLY A 649 40.91 36.48 14.81
C GLY A 649 41.63 36.10 16.12
N PRO A 650 42.85 35.53 16.06
CA PRO A 650 43.57 35.09 17.24
C PRO A 650 43.79 36.26 18.20
N VAL A 651 43.17 36.19 19.39
CA VAL A 651 43.43 37.14 20.48
C VAL A 651 44.89 37.01 20.88
N SER A 652 45.71 37.95 20.43
CA SER A 652 47.07 38.16 20.92
C SER A 652 47.00 38.47 22.41
N ARG A 653 47.43 37.52 23.24
CA ARG A 653 47.74 37.79 24.65
C ARG A 653 48.87 38.83 24.70
N PRO A 654 48.71 39.96 25.41
CA PRO A 654 49.84 40.82 25.68
C PRO A 654 50.74 40.11 26.71
N GLY A 655 51.99 39.86 26.34
CA GLY A 655 53.00 39.35 27.26
C GLY A 655 53.90 40.47 27.72
N ARG A 656 53.89 40.74 29.04
CA ARG A 656 54.77 41.65 29.80
C ARG A 656 54.81 43.13 29.42
#